data_AF-A0A371K2M7-F1
#
_entry.id   AF-A0A371K2M7-F1
#
_cell.length_a   1.000
_cell.length_b   1.000
_cell.length_c   1.000
_cell.angle_alpha   90.00
_cell.angle_beta   90.00
_cell.angle_gamma   90.00
#
_symmetry.space_group_name_H-M   'P 1'
#
loop_
_entity.id
_entity.type
_entity.pdbx_description
1 polymer ?
#
loop_
_entity_poly.entity_id
_entity_poly.type
_entity_poly.pdbx_seq_one_letter_code
_entity_poly.pdbx_strand_id
1 'polypeptide(L)'
;MPKPAKKSDEALLEDYLRSLGLKNQIKIIKAYGVDSLEFLKAVCATAAERKALAQQIRGDTPDGPARIAAGIIDKLTAKQVQHYIDRLAEETEEAGGAGFERKKQQLADAIEAVEKLRKDMADAAAADREAAVKHAQAELDRVLARANAKDLLKGGDLSFATIASAGAALERIQDGLQSKIADSLNAYLDQRPRTPAELVEENQLLRGYCVTAAGLARASGSNLLDMAGLLGKATAVSTLDFEYSSEEAYSEASQQFETSASSYATANSAKGAMFLGTGIGAASLMVQYANASQRQKDEAEMRRSQKATKLRVHYQWAPQATLSLPSNRFALSEDALDALRAIETAAPAARRAAAAEFLRSFGSHVFCSVVLGGWYKHVAKASCSSVERMRTLDEALSNATNWAVSASVSYVGLSGAGSLSTAHSGGISGARASSTAMSCMVKEQQVAVSTSVLGGLPELPSELWLASVKANAHWQVIDRSDEVPVWKIVGQLQTKSLGFERKTMAELLEQTWVNELFIPSVAALGVRDALRLKAPATASDLTAALLALTQPPSMRLAVITRRYDHEQQHFRGELALPPGYKALAGGVAGLSQKEGNFVVASYPSVTGEGRQQRWTWHARMKDIKFTSKVAHAITVVALHDPDDLWDVQIFTKQASDRRSRHVIALQPPGDYLLTGCGGEVDVFENAALQACGFAQPDGRPPAAYERQCQVVIRSADLTAPSPHTLKAYAIGVRARVGTPLQADYQYYRFGAVSHHDRTVTHALHPGGDESRRSTMIAGGACLTDQDMGHCLTGSRPVVANAAAGGAAGVYAWQATSKDHEKVQASAMTVYTLGLSNVEIVWEAPPALG
;
A
#
# COMPACT_ATOMS: atom_id res chain seq x y z
N MET A 1 57.71 35.13 -11.42
CA MET A 1 57.31 34.17 -10.37
C MET A 1 58.49 33.95 -9.43
N PRO A 2 58.30 33.95 -8.09
CA PRO A 2 59.38 33.66 -7.16
C PRO A 2 59.90 32.22 -7.36
N LYS A 3 61.23 32.02 -7.31
CA LYS A 3 61.84 30.68 -7.34
C LYS A 3 61.31 29.88 -6.13
N PRO A 4 60.82 28.63 -6.32
CA PRO A 4 60.41 27.81 -5.19
C PRO A 4 61.60 27.56 -4.27
N ALA A 5 61.41 27.73 -2.97
CA ALA A 5 62.43 27.46 -1.96
C ALA A 5 62.82 25.97 -2.03
N LYS A 6 64.12 25.68 -2.01
CA LYS A 6 64.64 24.29 -2.00
C LYS A 6 64.06 23.59 -0.77
N LYS A 7 63.33 22.49 -0.96
CA LYS A 7 62.78 21.68 0.14
C LYS A 7 63.95 21.22 1.03
N SER A 8 63.78 21.23 2.35
CA SER A 8 64.77 20.66 3.26
C SER A 8 64.87 19.14 3.07
N ASP A 9 66.03 18.58 3.36
CA ASP A 9 66.27 17.14 3.23
C ASP A 9 65.31 16.30 4.08
N GLU A 10 64.90 16.84 5.23
CA GLU A 10 63.90 16.24 6.11
C GLU A 10 62.51 16.17 5.45
N ALA A 11 62.11 17.21 4.71
CA ALA A 11 60.83 17.23 4.00
C ALA A 11 60.85 16.24 2.82
N LEU A 12 61.98 16.11 2.13
CA LEU A 12 62.17 15.12 1.06
C LEU A 12 62.11 13.69 1.59
N LEU A 13 62.72 13.42 2.76
CA LEU A 13 62.61 12.14 3.44
C LEU A 13 61.16 11.82 3.82
N GLU A 14 60.42 12.77 4.40
CA GLU A 14 59.03 12.56 4.78
C GLU A 14 58.13 12.27 3.57
N ASP A 15 58.27 13.02 2.49
CA ASP A 15 57.50 12.81 1.25
C ASP A 15 57.76 11.40 0.70
N TYR A 16 59.03 10.95 0.71
CA TYR A 16 59.39 9.61 0.27
C TYR A 16 58.78 8.52 1.16
N LEU A 17 58.92 8.63 2.49
CA LEU A 17 58.35 7.65 3.43
C LEU A 17 56.83 7.58 3.35
N ARG A 18 56.14 8.71 3.12
CA ARG A 18 54.69 8.75 2.87
C ARG A 18 54.31 8.03 1.59
N SER A 19 55.10 8.18 0.53
CA SER A 19 54.85 7.49 -0.75
C SER A 19 54.94 5.96 -0.62
N LEU A 20 55.72 5.47 0.35
CA LEU A 20 55.81 4.04 0.70
C LEU A 20 54.73 3.57 1.69
N GLY A 21 53.80 4.43 2.10
CA GLY A 21 52.76 4.11 3.07
C GLY A 21 53.20 4.12 4.54
N LEU A 22 54.38 4.66 4.85
CA LEU A 22 54.99 4.62 6.20
C LEU A 22 54.69 5.86 7.06
N LYS A 23 53.58 6.55 6.79
CA LYS A 23 53.24 7.85 7.42
C LYS A 23 53.26 7.82 8.95
N ASN A 24 52.78 6.74 9.57
CA ASN A 24 52.67 6.63 11.03
C ASN A 24 54.03 6.25 11.70
N GLN A 25 55.04 5.90 10.90
CA GLN A 25 56.32 5.33 11.34
C GLN A 25 57.48 6.32 11.17
N ILE A 26 57.22 7.48 10.56
CA ILE A 26 58.20 8.56 10.36
C ILE A 26 58.85 8.97 11.69
N LYS A 27 58.08 9.08 12.78
CA LYS A 27 58.62 9.42 14.10
C LYS A 27 59.60 8.38 14.62
N ILE A 28 59.31 7.09 14.41
CA ILE A 28 60.17 5.98 14.83
C ILE A 28 61.45 5.94 14.00
N ILE A 29 61.33 6.15 12.68
CA ILE A 29 62.46 6.19 11.75
C ILE A 29 63.41 7.37 12.07
N LYS A 30 62.85 8.55 12.36
CA LYS A 30 63.64 9.70 12.82
C LYS A 30 64.31 9.46 14.17
N ALA A 31 63.60 8.84 15.11
CA ALA A 31 64.16 8.47 16.41
C ALA A 31 65.30 7.43 16.31
N TYR A 32 65.34 6.65 15.23
CA TYR A 32 66.46 5.77 14.89
C TYR A 32 67.69 6.52 14.37
N GLY A 33 67.59 7.82 14.12
CA GLY A 33 68.65 8.66 13.56
C GLY A 33 68.61 8.80 12.04
N VAL A 34 67.50 8.47 11.39
CA VAL A 34 67.32 8.67 9.94
C VAL A 34 66.54 9.95 9.68
N ASP A 35 67.25 11.04 9.39
CA ASP A 35 66.70 12.39 9.19
C ASP A 35 66.81 12.90 7.74
N SER A 36 67.55 12.20 6.87
CA SER A 36 67.65 12.50 5.43
C SER A 36 67.55 11.24 4.56
N LEU A 37 67.34 11.45 3.24
CA LEU A 37 67.34 10.35 2.26
C LEU A 37 68.71 9.66 2.16
N GLU A 38 69.82 10.38 2.34
CA GLU A 38 71.17 9.79 2.35
C GLU A 38 71.39 8.91 3.59
N PHE A 39 70.89 9.31 4.77
CA PHE A 39 70.93 8.45 5.95
C PHE A 39 70.04 7.21 5.80
N LEU A 40 68.85 7.35 5.20
CA LEU A 40 67.98 6.20 4.92
C LEU A 40 68.66 5.23 3.94
N LYS A 41 69.34 5.76 2.92
CA LYS A 41 70.12 4.97 1.97
C LYS A 41 71.28 4.24 2.65
N ALA A 42 72.00 4.90 3.56
CA ALA A 42 73.07 4.29 4.34
C ALA A 42 72.56 3.12 5.18
N VAL A 43 71.49 3.33 5.96
CA VAL A 43 70.85 2.25 6.76
C VAL A 43 70.35 1.10 5.87
N CYS A 44 69.86 1.40 4.66
CA CYS A 44 69.41 0.38 3.72
C CYS A 44 70.56 -0.34 2.98
N ALA A 45 71.80 0.17 3.02
CA ALA A 45 72.96 -0.49 2.40
C ALA A 45 73.45 -1.69 3.25
N THR A 46 73.27 -1.60 4.56
CA THR A 46 73.70 -2.57 5.57
C THR A 46 72.52 -3.42 6.03
N ALA A 47 72.49 -4.71 5.65
CA ALA A 47 71.37 -5.59 5.99
C ALA A 47 71.12 -5.72 7.51
N ALA A 48 72.17 -5.58 8.33
CA ALA A 48 72.05 -5.61 9.78
C ALA A 48 71.31 -4.38 10.34
N GLU A 49 71.66 -3.18 9.87
CA GLU A 49 71.03 -1.93 10.32
C GLU A 49 69.60 -1.80 9.81
N ARG A 50 69.34 -2.23 8.58
CA ARG A 50 67.98 -2.30 8.02
C ARG A 50 67.07 -3.23 8.83
N LYS A 51 67.58 -4.41 9.23
CA LYS A 51 66.84 -5.36 10.08
C LYS A 51 66.61 -4.81 11.48
N ALA A 52 67.59 -4.11 12.05
CA ALA A 52 67.45 -3.46 13.35
C ALA A 52 66.37 -2.35 13.32
N LEU A 53 66.37 -1.50 12.30
CA LEU A 53 65.32 -0.50 12.08
C LEU A 53 63.94 -1.16 11.88
N ALA A 54 63.85 -2.22 11.07
CA ALA A 54 62.61 -2.95 10.86
C ALA A 54 62.09 -3.59 12.17
N GLN A 55 62.97 -4.12 13.02
CA GLN A 55 62.61 -4.68 14.32
C GLN A 55 62.10 -3.58 15.26
N GLN A 56 62.71 -2.39 15.26
CA GLN A 56 62.27 -1.26 16.06
C GLN A 56 60.91 -0.71 15.62
N ILE A 57 60.60 -0.77 14.32
CA ILE A 57 59.26 -0.45 13.80
C ILE A 57 58.24 -1.52 14.18
N ARG A 58 58.65 -2.79 14.24
CA ARG A 58 57.78 -3.91 14.58
C ARG A 58 57.39 -3.91 16.07
N GLY A 59 58.30 -3.54 16.96
CA GLY A 59 58.11 -3.62 18.42
C GLY A 59 57.99 -5.06 18.93
N ASP A 60 57.82 -5.22 20.25
CA ASP A 60 57.78 -6.54 20.91
C ASP A 60 56.46 -7.31 20.68
N THR A 61 55.36 -6.59 20.41
CA THR A 61 54.04 -7.15 20.09
C THR A 61 53.47 -6.45 18.84
N PRO A 62 53.76 -6.94 17.62
CA PRO A 62 53.38 -6.22 16.41
C PRO A 62 51.88 -6.29 16.14
N ASP A 63 51.25 -5.12 16.01
CA ASP A 63 49.95 -5.00 15.35
C ASP A 63 50.09 -5.18 13.82
N GLY A 64 48.97 -5.42 13.13
CA GLY A 64 48.96 -5.66 11.68
C GLY A 64 49.71 -4.58 10.86
N PRO A 65 49.47 -3.27 11.10
CA PRO A 65 50.16 -2.18 10.41
C PRO A 65 51.67 -2.12 10.68
N ALA A 66 52.12 -2.27 11.93
CA ALA A 66 53.55 -2.25 12.27
C ALA A 66 54.30 -3.42 11.62
N ARG A 67 53.67 -4.60 11.54
CA ARG A 67 54.23 -5.77 10.85
C ARG A 67 54.44 -5.52 9.35
N ILE A 68 53.48 -4.89 8.68
CA ILE A 68 53.56 -4.55 7.25
C ILE A 68 54.64 -3.48 7.03
N ALA A 69 54.65 -2.43 7.84
CA ALA A 69 55.64 -1.34 7.76
C ALA A 69 57.08 -1.86 7.95
N ALA A 70 57.30 -2.72 8.95
CA ALA A 70 58.58 -3.39 9.15
C ALA A 70 58.98 -4.25 7.92
N GLY A 71 58.02 -4.93 7.30
CA GLY A 71 58.26 -5.72 6.09
C GLY A 71 58.61 -4.87 4.86
N ILE A 72 58.10 -3.64 4.77
CA ILE A 72 58.46 -2.68 3.71
C ILE A 72 59.91 -2.21 3.91
N ILE A 73 60.28 -1.84 5.14
CA ILE A 73 61.66 -1.40 5.46
C ILE A 73 62.67 -2.53 5.26
N ASP A 74 62.36 -3.77 5.66
CA ASP A 74 63.27 -4.92 5.51
C ASP A 74 63.61 -5.21 4.03
N LYS A 75 62.69 -4.88 3.12
CA LYS A 75 62.83 -5.05 1.66
C LYS A 75 63.39 -3.81 0.95
N LEU A 76 63.49 -2.67 1.62
CA LEU A 76 63.94 -1.42 1.01
C LEU A 76 65.46 -1.49 0.76
N THR A 77 65.90 -1.23 -0.46
CA THR A 77 67.31 -1.29 -0.84
C THR A 77 67.91 0.11 -1.04
N ALA A 78 69.21 0.26 -0.78
CA ALA A 78 69.92 1.52 -1.03
C ALA A 78 69.79 2.00 -2.49
N LYS A 79 69.69 1.08 -3.46
CA LYS A 79 69.46 1.41 -4.88
C LYS A 79 68.10 2.06 -5.13
N GLN A 80 67.05 1.63 -4.43
CA GLN A 80 65.71 2.23 -4.56
C GLN A 80 65.65 3.62 -3.96
N VAL A 81 66.38 3.87 -2.87
CA VAL A 81 66.49 5.21 -2.27
C VAL A 81 67.35 6.11 -3.17
N GLN A 82 68.47 5.60 -3.70
CA GLN A 82 69.33 6.35 -4.63
C GLN A 82 68.60 6.74 -5.91
N HIS A 83 67.84 5.84 -6.53
CA HIS A 83 67.06 6.16 -7.72
C HIS A 83 66.07 7.31 -7.48
N TYR A 84 65.54 7.44 -6.26
CA TYR A 84 64.67 8.55 -5.92
C TYR A 84 65.45 9.88 -5.73
N ILE A 85 66.66 9.81 -5.16
CA ILE A 85 67.58 10.95 -5.04
C ILE A 85 68.02 11.43 -6.43
N ASP A 86 68.40 10.50 -7.33
CA ASP A 86 68.83 10.81 -8.69
C ASP A 86 67.71 11.47 -9.49
N ARG A 87 66.47 10.97 -9.37
CA ARG A 87 65.31 11.59 -10.02
C ARG A 87 65.06 13.02 -9.53
N LEU A 88 65.27 13.30 -8.24
CA LEU A 88 65.16 14.66 -7.70
C LEU A 88 66.30 15.57 -8.19
N ALA A 89 67.51 15.04 -8.38
CA ALA A 89 68.65 15.76 -8.94
C ALA A 89 68.44 16.06 -10.44
N GLU A 90 67.91 15.11 -11.22
CA GLU A 90 67.53 15.30 -12.63
C GLU A 90 66.42 16.35 -12.78
N GLU A 91 65.48 16.42 -11.84
CA GLU A 91 64.44 17.47 -11.79
C GLU A 91 64.98 18.86 -11.40
N THR A 92 66.22 18.97 -10.88
CA THR A 92 66.85 20.26 -10.51
C THR A 92 67.99 20.73 -11.41
N GLU A 93 68.50 19.92 -12.35
CA GLU A 93 69.65 20.28 -13.22
C GLU A 93 69.35 20.62 -14.69
N GLU A 94 68.10 20.55 -15.20
CA GLU A 94 67.77 21.09 -16.53
C GLU A 94 67.43 22.60 -16.51
N ALA A 95 68.42 23.43 -16.19
CA ALA A 95 68.39 24.88 -16.47
C ALA A 95 69.73 25.34 -17.08
N GLY A 96 69.89 25.10 -18.39
CA GLY A 96 71.10 25.46 -19.14
C GLY A 96 70.90 25.66 -20.65
N GLY A 97 70.40 26.83 -21.05
CA GLY A 97 70.95 27.66 -22.14
C GLY A 97 70.70 27.33 -23.62
N ALA A 98 70.79 26.08 -24.09
CA ALA A 98 70.83 25.81 -25.55
C ALA A 98 69.71 24.89 -26.09
N GLY A 99 69.13 24.05 -25.25
CA GLY A 99 67.92 23.28 -25.60
C GLY A 99 66.63 24.09 -25.58
N PHE A 100 66.62 25.22 -24.86
CA PHE A 100 65.43 26.05 -24.68
C PHE A 100 64.97 26.71 -25.98
N GLU A 101 65.87 27.28 -26.80
CA GLU A 101 65.44 27.92 -28.06
C GLU A 101 64.97 26.89 -29.11
N ARG A 102 65.57 25.68 -29.14
CA ARG A 102 65.12 24.61 -30.04
C ARG A 102 63.78 24.01 -29.60
N LYS A 103 63.60 23.78 -28.29
CA LYS A 103 62.32 23.34 -27.71
C LYS A 103 61.26 24.44 -27.78
N LYS A 104 61.61 25.72 -27.67
CA LYS A 104 60.70 26.87 -27.79
C LYS A 104 60.20 27.01 -29.22
N GLN A 105 61.04 26.81 -30.23
CA GLN A 105 60.58 26.75 -31.62
C GLN A 105 59.68 25.52 -31.86
N GLN A 106 60.08 24.34 -31.39
CA GLN A 106 59.26 23.13 -31.51
C GLN A 106 57.94 23.20 -30.73
N LEU A 107 57.92 23.88 -29.58
CA LEU A 107 56.71 24.17 -28.80
C LEU A 107 55.86 25.23 -29.48
N ALA A 108 56.46 26.26 -30.10
CA ALA A 108 55.72 27.24 -30.89
C ALA A 108 55.03 26.56 -32.09
N ASP A 109 55.76 25.73 -32.84
CA ASP A 109 55.23 24.98 -33.98
C ASP A 109 54.17 23.94 -33.55
N ALA A 110 54.36 23.29 -32.40
CA ALA A 110 53.37 22.34 -31.84
C ALA A 110 52.13 23.04 -31.27
N ILE A 111 52.29 24.23 -30.66
CA ILE A 111 51.17 25.06 -30.21
C ILE A 111 50.39 25.55 -31.42
N GLU A 112 51.05 26.02 -32.47
CA GLU A 112 50.41 26.41 -33.72
C GLU A 112 49.70 25.23 -34.39
N ALA A 113 50.27 24.03 -34.38
CA ALA A 113 49.63 22.82 -34.89
C ALA A 113 48.42 22.38 -34.06
N VAL A 114 48.46 22.53 -32.73
CA VAL A 114 47.32 22.23 -31.84
C VAL A 114 46.25 23.31 -31.93
N GLU A 115 46.62 24.57 -32.09
CA GLU A 115 45.67 25.67 -32.36
C GLU A 115 45.04 25.50 -33.72
N LYS A 116 45.80 25.10 -34.75
CA LYS A 116 45.28 24.71 -36.05
C LYS A 116 44.38 23.49 -35.97
N LEU A 117 44.75 22.44 -35.23
CA LEU A 117 43.88 21.26 -35.04
C LEU A 117 42.63 21.59 -34.23
N ARG A 118 42.73 22.45 -33.21
CA ARG A 118 41.57 22.97 -32.46
C ARG A 118 40.68 23.81 -33.33
N LYS A 119 41.26 24.63 -34.21
CA LYS A 119 40.53 25.42 -35.19
C LYS A 119 39.88 24.50 -36.22
N ASP A 120 40.59 23.53 -36.78
CA ASP A 120 40.08 22.55 -37.74
C ASP A 120 39.01 21.63 -37.11
N MET A 121 39.14 21.23 -35.84
CA MET A 121 38.13 20.48 -35.09
C MET A 121 36.95 21.35 -34.67
N ALA A 122 37.17 22.61 -34.33
CA ALA A 122 36.10 23.58 -34.07
C ALA A 122 35.35 23.92 -35.35
N ASP A 123 36.05 24.06 -36.48
CA ASP A 123 35.50 24.30 -37.81
C ASP A 123 34.79 23.05 -38.33
N ALA A 124 35.30 21.84 -38.07
CA ALA A 124 34.63 20.58 -38.39
C ALA A 124 33.39 20.33 -37.50
N ALA A 125 33.47 20.57 -36.19
CA ALA A 125 32.32 20.50 -35.30
C ALA A 125 31.30 21.60 -35.60
N ALA A 126 31.76 22.80 -36.02
CA ALA A 126 30.89 23.86 -36.50
C ALA A 126 30.24 23.49 -37.84
N ALA A 127 30.96 22.84 -38.76
CA ALA A 127 30.45 22.36 -40.04
C ALA A 127 29.45 21.21 -39.86
N ASP A 128 29.72 20.24 -38.98
CA ASP A 128 28.79 19.15 -38.65
C ASP A 128 27.56 19.67 -37.91
N ARG A 129 27.76 20.66 -37.03
CA ARG A 129 26.66 21.37 -36.37
C ARG A 129 25.83 22.18 -37.37
N GLU A 130 26.47 22.90 -38.29
CA GLU A 130 25.80 23.66 -39.34
C GLU A 130 25.06 22.72 -40.31
N ALA A 131 25.65 21.57 -40.65
CA ALA A 131 25.01 20.54 -41.46
C ALA A 131 23.81 19.90 -40.74
N ALA A 132 23.93 19.57 -39.45
CA ALA A 132 22.84 19.05 -38.64
C ALA A 132 21.72 20.08 -38.45
N VAL A 133 22.06 21.35 -38.24
CA VAL A 133 21.10 22.46 -38.16
C VAL A 133 20.41 22.67 -39.52
N LYS A 134 21.15 22.69 -40.64
CA LYS A 134 20.56 22.79 -41.99
C LYS A 134 19.65 21.61 -42.31
N HIS A 135 20.03 20.39 -41.93
CA HIS A 135 19.20 19.20 -42.10
C HIS A 135 17.93 19.25 -41.24
N ALA A 136 18.05 19.62 -39.96
CA ALA A 136 16.90 19.79 -39.06
C ALA A 136 15.97 20.91 -39.55
N GLN A 137 16.52 22.03 -40.03
CA GLN A 137 15.78 23.13 -40.63
C GLN A 137 15.05 22.68 -41.90
N ALA A 138 15.72 21.95 -42.79
CA ALA A 138 15.13 21.46 -44.04
C ALA A 138 14.00 20.45 -43.80
N GLU A 139 14.17 19.53 -42.83
CA GLU A 139 13.11 18.60 -42.44
C GLU A 139 11.95 19.31 -41.72
N LEU A 140 12.24 20.29 -40.86
CA LEU A 140 11.22 21.13 -40.23
C LEU A 140 10.42 21.93 -41.27
N ASP A 141 11.09 22.58 -42.22
CA ASP A 141 10.45 23.29 -43.33
C ASP A 141 9.60 22.35 -44.19
N ARG A 142 10.06 21.11 -44.41
CA ARG A 142 9.34 20.07 -45.14
C ARG A 142 8.08 19.63 -44.40
N VAL A 143 8.16 19.41 -43.08
CA VAL A 143 7.02 19.05 -42.24
C VAL A 143 5.99 20.20 -42.19
N LEU A 144 6.45 21.43 -41.98
CA LEU A 144 5.57 22.61 -41.93
C LEU A 144 4.95 22.94 -43.30
N ALA A 145 5.66 22.69 -44.40
CA ALA A 145 5.10 22.79 -45.75
C ALA A 145 3.98 21.78 -45.97
N ARG A 146 4.16 20.52 -45.53
CA ARG A 146 3.12 19.47 -45.61
C ARG A 146 1.89 19.82 -44.78
N ALA A 147 2.08 20.43 -43.61
CA ALA A 147 1.01 20.85 -42.72
C ALA A 147 0.38 22.23 -43.08
N ASN A 148 0.84 22.87 -44.17
CA ASN A 148 0.44 24.23 -44.56
C ASN A 148 0.59 25.27 -43.43
N ALA A 149 1.67 25.17 -42.64
CA ALA A 149 1.90 25.95 -41.41
C ALA A 149 3.19 26.79 -41.45
N LYS A 150 3.65 27.18 -42.65
CA LYS A 150 4.89 27.97 -42.84
C LYS A 150 4.87 29.34 -42.16
N ASP A 151 3.70 29.87 -41.89
CA ASP A 151 3.47 31.10 -41.14
C ASP A 151 3.90 31.00 -39.66
N LEU A 152 3.96 29.79 -39.08
CA LEU A 152 4.49 29.60 -37.71
C LEU A 152 5.99 29.95 -37.60
N LEU A 153 6.69 30.04 -38.72
CA LEU A 153 8.09 30.47 -38.79
C LEU A 153 8.23 32.01 -38.86
N LYS A 154 7.14 32.75 -39.13
CA LYS A 154 7.16 34.20 -39.31
C LYS A 154 6.98 34.90 -37.96
N GLY A 155 8.09 35.21 -37.29
CA GLY A 155 8.07 36.10 -36.11
C GLY A 155 8.88 35.63 -34.90
N GLY A 156 9.54 34.47 -34.97
CA GLY A 156 10.44 33.98 -33.92
C GLY A 156 11.88 33.88 -34.42
N ASP A 157 12.85 34.26 -33.58
CA ASP A 157 14.26 33.98 -33.83
C ASP A 157 14.47 32.45 -33.74
N LEU A 158 14.49 31.77 -34.90
CA LEU A 158 14.65 30.30 -35.04
C LEU A 158 16.13 29.92 -34.88
N SER A 159 16.74 30.45 -33.84
CA SER A 159 18.15 30.24 -33.56
C SER A 159 18.33 28.85 -32.96
N PHE A 160 18.82 27.89 -33.76
CA PHE A 160 19.34 26.60 -33.29
C PHE A 160 20.76 26.75 -32.68
N ALA A 161 21.12 27.96 -32.23
CA ALA A 161 22.44 28.29 -31.70
C ALA A 161 22.75 27.62 -30.35
N THR A 162 21.80 26.98 -29.69
CA THR A 162 22.02 26.08 -28.55
C THR A 162 20.97 24.97 -28.54
N ILE A 163 21.21 23.88 -27.80
CA ILE A 163 20.22 22.80 -27.60
C ILE A 163 18.96 23.35 -26.91
N ALA A 164 19.12 24.28 -25.96
CA ALA A 164 18.01 24.91 -25.25
C ALA A 164 17.15 25.78 -26.19
N SER A 165 17.78 26.60 -27.04
CA SER A 165 17.05 27.46 -27.99
C SER A 165 16.40 26.65 -29.12
N ALA A 166 17.03 25.55 -29.56
CA ALA A 166 16.42 24.57 -30.45
C ALA A 166 15.19 23.90 -29.82
N GLY A 167 15.29 23.48 -28.56
CA GLY A 167 14.17 22.91 -27.80
C GLY A 167 13.00 23.89 -27.68
N ALA A 168 13.26 25.13 -27.27
CA ALA A 168 12.24 26.16 -27.15
C ALA A 168 11.59 26.54 -28.51
N ALA A 169 12.36 26.51 -29.60
CA ALA A 169 11.83 26.73 -30.95
C ALA A 169 10.91 25.58 -31.40
N LEU A 170 11.30 24.34 -31.15
CA LEU A 170 10.48 23.16 -31.45
C LEU A 170 9.20 23.12 -30.60
N GLU A 171 9.28 23.47 -29.31
CA GLU A 171 8.13 23.58 -28.41
C GLU A 171 7.14 24.63 -28.92
N ARG A 172 7.61 25.84 -29.28
CA ARG A 172 6.75 26.88 -29.87
C ARG A 172 6.09 26.45 -31.18
N ILE A 173 6.81 25.73 -32.03
CA ILE A 173 6.25 25.20 -33.29
C ILE A 173 5.22 24.11 -33.01
N GLN A 174 5.48 23.25 -32.03
CA GLN A 174 4.53 22.24 -31.58
C GLN A 174 3.24 22.90 -31.06
N ASP A 175 3.35 23.90 -30.19
CA ASP A 175 2.21 24.65 -29.67
C ASP A 175 1.43 25.33 -30.80
N GLY A 176 2.14 25.95 -31.75
CA GLY A 176 1.53 26.58 -32.92
C GLY A 176 0.81 25.58 -33.83
N LEU A 177 1.38 24.39 -34.03
CA LEU A 177 0.74 23.30 -34.78
C LEU A 177 -0.47 22.75 -34.03
N GLN A 178 -0.38 22.56 -32.72
CA GLN A 178 -1.51 22.16 -31.86
C GLN A 178 -2.63 23.19 -31.93
N SER A 179 -2.32 24.48 -31.87
CA SER A 179 -3.30 25.56 -32.05
C SER A 179 -3.96 25.49 -33.43
N LYS A 180 -3.20 25.30 -34.51
CA LYS A 180 -3.75 25.16 -35.86
C LYS A 180 -4.62 23.92 -36.03
N ILE A 181 -4.23 22.80 -35.42
CA ILE A 181 -5.05 21.59 -35.36
C ILE A 181 -6.33 21.88 -34.59
N ALA A 182 -6.26 22.57 -33.44
CA ALA A 182 -7.44 22.96 -32.67
C ALA A 182 -8.38 23.88 -33.47
N ASP A 183 -7.84 24.86 -34.18
CA ASP A 183 -8.60 25.77 -35.04
C ASP A 183 -9.25 25.02 -36.21
N SER A 184 -8.51 24.11 -36.84
CA SER A 184 -9.03 23.26 -37.91
C SER A 184 -10.09 22.31 -37.38
N LEU A 185 -9.86 21.69 -36.23
CA LEU A 185 -10.81 20.82 -35.54
C LEU A 185 -12.08 21.60 -35.22
N ASN A 186 -11.97 22.80 -34.67
CA ASN A 186 -13.11 23.68 -34.42
C ASN A 186 -13.92 23.95 -35.69
N ALA A 187 -13.28 24.09 -36.85
CA ALA A 187 -13.98 24.24 -38.12
C ALA A 187 -14.68 22.95 -38.61
N TYR A 188 -14.21 21.77 -38.18
CA TYR A 188 -14.80 20.47 -38.49
C TYR A 188 -15.86 20.00 -37.48
N LEU A 189 -15.80 20.47 -36.24
CA LEU A 189 -16.76 20.13 -35.20
C LEU A 189 -18.15 20.62 -35.61
N ASP A 190 -19.18 19.81 -35.32
CA ASP A 190 -20.56 20.24 -35.44
C ASP A 190 -20.80 21.36 -34.41
N GLN A 191 -20.67 22.61 -34.87
CA GLN A 191 -20.91 23.78 -34.04
C GLN A 191 -22.41 24.06 -33.88
N ARG A 192 -23.31 23.25 -34.45
CA ARG A 192 -24.74 23.42 -34.25
C ARG A 192 -25.04 23.27 -32.75
N PRO A 193 -25.46 24.36 -32.07
CA PRO A 193 -25.78 24.26 -30.66
C PRO A 193 -27.02 23.38 -30.52
N ARG A 194 -26.89 22.26 -29.80
CA ARG A 194 -28.02 21.43 -29.42
C ARG A 194 -28.88 22.17 -28.40
N THR A 195 -30.19 22.15 -28.62
CA THR A 195 -31.16 22.65 -27.66
C THR A 195 -31.22 21.73 -26.44
N PRO A 196 -31.71 22.21 -25.28
CA PRO A 196 -31.91 21.33 -24.12
C PRO A 196 -32.81 20.13 -24.42
N ALA A 197 -33.81 20.27 -25.29
CA ALA A 197 -34.69 19.16 -25.69
C ALA A 197 -33.94 18.08 -26.49
N GLU A 198 -33.11 18.48 -27.47
CA GLU A 198 -32.25 17.55 -28.23
C GLU A 198 -31.27 16.84 -27.28
N LEU A 199 -30.66 17.56 -26.32
CA LEU A 199 -29.76 16.94 -25.33
C LEU A 199 -30.46 15.93 -24.43
N VAL A 200 -31.71 16.21 -24.01
CA VAL A 200 -32.55 15.27 -23.24
C VAL A 200 -32.82 14.00 -24.05
N GLU A 201 -33.17 14.14 -25.32
CA GLU A 201 -33.51 13.03 -26.21
C GLU A 201 -32.29 12.18 -26.57
N GLU A 202 -31.20 12.80 -27.04
CA GLU A 202 -29.96 12.14 -27.46
C GLU A 202 -29.34 11.33 -26.30
N ASN A 203 -29.37 11.90 -25.09
CA ASN A 203 -28.85 11.24 -23.89
C ASN A 203 -29.90 10.33 -23.20
N GLN A 204 -31.11 10.23 -23.76
CA GLN A 204 -32.21 9.40 -23.27
C GLN A 204 -32.53 9.63 -21.78
N LEU A 205 -32.51 10.89 -21.33
CA LEU A 205 -32.61 11.24 -19.91
C LEU A 205 -33.99 10.97 -19.30
N LEU A 206 -35.01 10.82 -20.15
CA LEU A 206 -36.38 10.50 -19.75
C LEU A 206 -36.59 8.99 -19.54
N ARG A 207 -35.59 8.15 -19.84
CA ARG A 207 -35.63 6.72 -19.56
C ARG A 207 -35.18 6.44 -18.14
N GLY A 208 -35.88 5.53 -17.47
CA GLY A 208 -35.46 5.05 -16.16
C GLY A 208 -34.33 4.03 -16.23
N TYR A 209 -33.83 3.69 -15.05
CA TYR A 209 -32.80 2.70 -14.80
C TYR A 209 -33.35 1.65 -13.84
N CYS A 210 -33.12 0.38 -14.16
CA CYS A 210 -33.36 -0.72 -13.26
C CYS A 210 -32.16 -0.87 -12.31
N VAL A 211 -32.38 -0.47 -11.05
CA VAL A 211 -31.39 -0.61 -9.97
C VAL A 211 -31.50 -1.99 -9.36
N THR A 212 -30.39 -2.72 -9.30
CA THR A 212 -30.30 -4.05 -8.71
C THR A 212 -29.04 -4.16 -7.85
N ALA A 213 -28.86 -5.27 -7.12
CA ALA A 213 -27.63 -5.54 -6.38
C ALA A 213 -26.42 -5.78 -7.31
N ALA A 214 -26.66 -6.15 -8.57
CA ALA A 214 -25.62 -6.33 -9.58
C ALA A 214 -25.19 -5.00 -10.25
N GLY A 215 -25.94 -3.91 -10.02
CA GLY A 215 -25.66 -2.59 -10.57
C GLY A 215 -26.87 -1.94 -11.24
N LEU A 216 -26.57 -0.98 -12.11
CA LEU A 216 -27.55 -0.18 -12.84
C LEU A 216 -27.65 -0.66 -14.28
N ALA A 217 -28.87 -0.99 -14.72
CA ALA A 217 -29.15 -1.27 -16.12
C ALA A 217 -30.12 -0.21 -16.66
N ARG A 218 -29.85 0.34 -17.86
CA ARG A 218 -30.82 1.20 -18.53
C ARG A 218 -32.06 0.38 -18.88
N ALA A 219 -33.24 0.94 -18.67
CA ALA A 219 -34.48 0.28 -19.03
C ALA A 219 -34.60 0.09 -20.55
N SER A 220 -35.14 -1.05 -20.98
CA SER A 220 -35.19 -1.44 -22.39
C SER A 220 -36.37 -0.84 -23.17
N GLY A 221 -37.43 -0.45 -22.48
CA GLY A 221 -38.68 0.06 -23.06
C GLY A 221 -38.63 1.55 -23.41
N SER A 222 -39.82 2.15 -23.48
CA SER A 222 -40.03 3.57 -23.80
C SER A 222 -39.53 4.51 -22.69
N ASN A 223 -39.61 5.82 -22.94
CA ASN A 223 -39.37 6.84 -21.91
C ASN A 223 -40.34 6.65 -20.74
N LEU A 224 -39.86 6.78 -19.50
CA LEU A 224 -40.72 6.78 -18.32
C LEU A 224 -41.39 8.13 -18.15
N LEU A 225 -40.65 9.21 -18.40
CA LEU A 225 -41.10 10.58 -18.19
C LEU A 225 -41.40 11.29 -19.53
N ASP A 226 -42.29 12.27 -19.46
CA ASP A 226 -42.57 13.23 -20.54
C ASP A 226 -42.47 14.65 -19.99
N MET A 227 -41.25 15.20 -19.98
CA MET A 227 -41.00 16.53 -19.42
C MET A 227 -39.75 17.18 -20.01
N ALA A 228 -39.69 18.51 -19.90
CA ALA A 228 -38.54 19.29 -20.32
C ALA A 228 -37.44 19.32 -19.24
N GLY A 229 -36.18 19.21 -19.67
CA GLY A 229 -35.01 19.41 -18.82
C GLY A 229 -34.60 20.88 -18.73
N LEU A 230 -34.02 21.26 -17.60
CA LEU A 230 -33.43 22.58 -17.36
C LEU A 230 -31.91 22.49 -17.46
N LEU A 231 -31.31 23.32 -18.31
CA LEU A 231 -29.86 23.37 -18.49
C LEU A 231 -29.24 24.43 -17.56
N GLY A 232 -28.40 23.99 -16.63
CA GLY A 232 -27.61 24.80 -15.71
C GLY A 232 -26.12 24.81 -16.05
N LYS A 233 -25.36 25.67 -15.36
CA LYS A 233 -23.90 25.77 -15.52
C LYS A 233 -23.19 24.59 -14.85
N ALA A 234 -22.09 24.13 -15.45
CA ALA A 234 -21.25 23.10 -14.86
C ALA A 234 -20.27 23.64 -13.81
N THR A 235 -19.70 22.69 -13.07
CA THR A 235 -18.52 22.82 -12.22
C THR A 235 -17.23 22.94 -13.04
N ALA A 236 -16.11 23.25 -12.38
CA ALA A 236 -14.81 23.31 -13.04
C ALA A 236 -14.29 21.91 -13.41
N VAL A 237 -13.37 21.88 -14.39
CA VAL A 237 -12.57 20.69 -14.73
C VAL A 237 -11.88 20.17 -13.46
N SER A 238 -11.89 18.86 -13.26
CA SER A 238 -11.26 18.23 -12.09
C SER A 238 -10.54 16.96 -12.51
N THR A 239 -9.58 16.52 -11.68
CA THR A 239 -8.88 15.26 -11.85
C THR A 239 -9.13 14.36 -10.64
N LEU A 240 -9.31 13.07 -10.89
CA LEU A 240 -9.58 12.06 -9.86
C LEU A 240 -8.66 10.86 -10.08
N ASP A 241 -8.01 10.41 -9.00
CA ASP A 241 -7.18 9.22 -8.99
C ASP A 241 -7.82 8.13 -8.12
N PHE A 242 -7.87 6.91 -8.65
CA PHE A 242 -8.33 5.71 -7.93
C PHE A 242 -7.28 4.61 -7.99
N GLU A 243 -7.18 3.82 -6.93
CA GLU A 243 -6.27 2.67 -6.85
C GLU A 243 -7.06 1.39 -6.55
N TYR A 244 -6.69 0.33 -7.26
CA TYR A 244 -7.33 -0.98 -7.16
C TYR A 244 -6.27 -2.08 -7.01
N SER A 245 -6.59 -3.09 -6.18
CA SER A 245 -5.70 -4.22 -5.86
C SER A 245 -5.87 -5.43 -6.77
N SER A 246 -6.76 -5.37 -7.76
CA SER A 246 -7.03 -6.45 -8.73
C SER A 246 -7.78 -5.91 -9.95
N GLU A 247 -7.72 -6.66 -11.05
CA GLU A 247 -8.42 -6.32 -12.30
C GLU A 247 -9.92 -6.52 -12.16
N GLU A 248 -10.35 -7.51 -11.39
CA GLU A 248 -11.75 -7.78 -11.05
C GLU A 248 -12.33 -6.61 -10.25
N ALA A 249 -11.65 -6.16 -9.19
CA ALA A 249 -12.10 -5.01 -8.40
C ALA A 249 -12.16 -3.73 -9.26
N TYR A 250 -11.22 -3.54 -10.18
CA TYR A 250 -11.28 -2.45 -11.15
C TYR A 250 -12.44 -2.63 -12.15
N SER A 251 -12.67 -3.83 -12.68
CA SER A 251 -13.73 -4.08 -13.66
C SER A 251 -15.11 -3.81 -13.06
N GLU A 252 -15.36 -4.32 -11.85
CA GLU A 252 -16.60 -4.05 -11.11
C GLU A 252 -16.75 -2.56 -10.78
N ALA A 253 -15.69 -1.92 -10.26
CA ALA A 253 -15.72 -0.51 -9.89
C ALA A 253 -15.84 0.41 -11.12
N SER A 254 -15.16 0.12 -12.22
CA SER A 254 -15.22 0.87 -13.48
C SER A 254 -16.59 0.71 -14.12
N GLN A 255 -17.13 -0.52 -14.15
CA GLN A 255 -18.48 -0.75 -14.63
C GLN A 255 -19.46 0.10 -13.82
N GLN A 256 -19.36 0.10 -12.50
CA GLN A 256 -20.22 0.91 -11.64
C GLN A 256 -19.96 2.41 -11.82
N PHE A 257 -18.73 2.88 -11.85
CA PHE A 257 -18.41 4.31 -11.98
C PHE A 257 -18.83 4.89 -13.33
N GLU A 258 -18.81 4.09 -14.40
CA GLU A 258 -19.17 4.53 -15.75
C GLU A 258 -20.66 4.35 -16.04
N THR A 259 -21.31 3.36 -15.42
CA THR A 259 -22.76 3.20 -15.52
C THR A 259 -23.54 4.02 -14.49
N SER A 260 -22.92 4.36 -13.36
CA SER A 260 -23.52 5.06 -12.23
C SER A 260 -22.91 6.44 -12.03
N ALA A 261 -23.78 7.43 -11.85
CA ALA A 261 -23.57 8.56 -10.95
C ALA A 261 -22.31 8.53 -10.07
N SER A 262 -21.49 9.58 -10.09
CA SER A 262 -20.53 9.92 -9.04
C SER A 262 -21.18 9.89 -7.66
N SER A 263 -22.50 10.10 -7.53
CA SER A 263 -23.24 9.95 -6.27
C SER A 263 -23.23 8.50 -5.74
N TYR A 264 -23.27 7.50 -6.62
CA TYR A 264 -23.13 6.07 -6.29
C TYR A 264 -21.68 5.73 -5.93
N ALA A 265 -20.73 6.24 -6.71
CA ALA A 265 -19.31 6.06 -6.45
C ALA A 265 -18.87 6.77 -5.15
N THR A 266 -19.45 7.94 -4.86
CA THR A 266 -19.25 8.73 -3.65
C THR A 266 -19.96 8.08 -2.46
N ALA A 267 -21.15 7.47 -2.63
CA ALA A 267 -21.75 6.64 -1.58
C ALA A 267 -20.91 5.37 -1.29
N ASN A 268 -20.23 4.82 -2.29
CA ASN A 268 -19.31 3.70 -2.14
C ASN A 268 -17.97 4.10 -1.48
N SER A 269 -17.54 5.36 -1.60
CA SER A 269 -16.29 5.88 -1.02
C SER A 269 -16.48 6.59 0.32
N ALA A 270 -17.61 7.27 0.52
CA ALA A 270 -18.00 7.96 1.74
C ALA A 270 -18.55 6.93 2.74
N LYS A 271 -17.70 6.51 3.67
CA LYS A 271 -18.11 5.82 4.90
C LYS A 271 -19.12 6.72 5.66
N GLY A 272 -20.42 6.60 5.40
CA GLY A 272 -21.46 7.13 6.30
C GLY A 272 -22.64 7.88 5.70
N ALA A 273 -22.66 8.24 4.41
CA ALA A 273 -23.83 8.89 3.81
C ALA A 273 -24.82 7.83 3.28
N MET A 274 -25.64 7.26 4.18
CA MET A 274 -26.69 6.32 3.79
C MET A 274 -27.91 7.08 3.25
N PHE A 275 -28.15 6.99 1.93
CA PHE A 275 -29.39 7.44 1.30
C PHE A 275 -30.54 6.47 1.65
N LEU A 276 -31.14 6.66 2.82
CA LEU A 276 -32.23 5.82 3.32
C LEU A 276 -33.52 6.02 2.50
N GLY A 277 -34.14 4.92 2.07
CA GLY A 277 -35.47 4.92 1.46
C GLY A 277 -35.56 5.28 -0.03
N THR A 278 -34.44 5.37 -0.76
CA THR A 278 -34.46 5.35 -2.24
C THR A 278 -34.21 3.95 -2.79
N GLY A 279 -33.47 3.11 -2.08
CA GLY A 279 -33.01 1.80 -2.57
C GLY A 279 -31.56 1.82 -3.07
N ILE A 280 -31.02 3.01 -3.37
CA ILE A 280 -29.60 3.20 -3.71
C ILE A 280 -28.69 2.87 -2.52
N GLY A 281 -29.10 3.23 -1.29
CA GLY A 281 -28.38 2.82 -0.09
C GLY A 281 -28.21 1.30 0.02
N ALA A 282 -29.25 0.53 -0.34
CA ALA A 282 -29.17 -0.93 -0.37
C ALA A 282 -28.16 -1.44 -1.44
N ALA A 283 -28.22 -0.90 -2.66
CA ALA A 283 -27.26 -1.26 -3.69
C ALA A 283 -25.82 -0.87 -3.31
N SER A 284 -25.61 0.31 -2.74
CA SER A 284 -24.28 0.75 -2.29
C SER A 284 -23.73 -0.17 -1.19
N LEU A 285 -24.54 -0.53 -0.19
CA LEU A 285 -24.12 -1.51 0.83
C LEU A 285 -23.77 -2.87 0.22
N MET A 286 -24.52 -3.33 -0.79
CA MET A 286 -24.21 -4.57 -1.51
C MET A 286 -22.91 -4.49 -2.28
N VAL A 287 -22.64 -3.37 -2.95
CA VAL A 287 -21.36 -3.12 -3.61
C VAL A 287 -20.22 -3.09 -2.60
N GLN A 288 -20.38 -2.39 -1.47
CA GLN A 288 -19.37 -2.37 -0.41
C GLN A 288 -19.09 -3.79 0.12
N TYR A 289 -20.15 -4.59 0.33
CA TYR A 289 -20.03 -5.98 0.73
C TYR A 289 -19.30 -6.84 -0.32
N ALA A 290 -19.69 -6.72 -1.60
CA ALA A 290 -19.06 -7.43 -2.71
C ALA A 290 -17.59 -7.05 -2.84
N ASN A 291 -17.27 -5.75 -2.83
CA ASN A 291 -15.90 -5.24 -2.85
C ASN A 291 -15.07 -5.71 -1.66
N ALA A 292 -15.65 -5.72 -0.46
CA ALA A 292 -14.97 -6.21 0.74
C ALA A 292 -14.65 -7.72 0.61
N SER A 293 -15.62 -8.51 0.15
CA SER A 293 -15.46 -9.95 -0.10
C SER A 293 -14.47 -10.22 -1.24
N GLN A 294 -14.49 -9.44 -2.32
CA GLN A 294 -13.60 -9.60 -3.45
C GLN A 294 -12.16 -9.22 -3.07
N ARG A 295 -11.94 -8.08 -2.41
CA ARG A 295 -10.62 -7.70 -1.87
C ARG A 295 -10.02 -8.80 -1.00
N GLN A 296 -10.85 -9.46 -0.20
CA GLN A 296 -10.43 -10.57 0.65
C GLN A 296 -10.03 -11.81 -0.16
N LYS A 297 -10.78 -12.16 -1.22
CA LYS A 297 -10.40 -13.22 -2.16
C LYS A 297 -9.11 -12.87 -2.88
N ASP A 298 -8.98 -11.65 -3.37
CA ASP A 298 -7.78 -11.17 -4.08
C ASP A 298 -6.56 -11.20 -3.16
N GLU A 299 -6.70 -10.75 -1.91
CA GLU A 299 -5.64 -10.87 -0.90
C GLU A 299 -5.26 -12.33 -0.66
N ALA A 300 -6.23 -13.24 -0.58
CA ALA A 300 -5.97 -14.66 -0.39
C ALA A 300 -5.31 -15.31 -1.62
N GLU A 301 -5.70 -14.91 -2.83
CA GLU A 301 -5.13 -15.40 -4.09
C GLU A 301 -3.72 -14.85 -4.32
N MET A 302 -3.49 -13.55 -4.10
CA MET A 302 -2.16 -12.94 -4.11
C MET A 302 -1.21 -13.70 -3.19
N ARG A 303 -1.67 -14.11 -2.00
CA ARG A 303 -0.88 -14.91 -1.05
C ARG A 303 -0.52 -16.30 -1.59
N ARG A 304 -1.44 -16.95 -2.31
CA ARG A 304 -1.21 -18.30 -2.87
C ARG A 304 -0.34 -18.26 -4.12
N SER A 305 -0.56 -17.30 -4.99
CA SER A 305 0.07 -17.21 -6.30
C SER A 305 1.42 -16.50 -6.29
N GLN A 306 1.72 -15.73 -5.22
CA GLN A 306 2.82 -14.76 -5.14
C GLN A 306 2.80 -13.71 -6.27
N LYS A 307 1.70 -13.64 -7.02
CA LYS A 307 1.47 -12.63 -8.05
C LYS A 307 0.58 -11.55 -7.48
N ALA A 308 1.03 -10.31 -7.57
CA ALA A 308 0.22 -9.14 -7.22
C ALA A 308 -0.01 -8.31 -8.48
N THR A 309 -1.26 -7.97 -8.73
CA THR A 309 -1.64 -7.01 -9.76
C THR A 309 -2.20 -5.77 -9.07
N LYS A 310 -1.73 -4.60 -9.47
CA LYS A 310 -2.26 -3.32 -8.99
C LYS A 310 -2.65 -2.48 -10.19
N LEU A 311 -3.71 -1.71 -10.03
CA LEU A 311 -4.17 -0.78 -11.05
C LEU A 311 -4.31 0.62 -10.44
N ARG A 312 -3.90 1.63 -11.21
CA ARG A 312 -4.18 3.03 -10.92
C ARG A 312 -4.98 3.61 -12.07
N VAL A 313 -6.05 4.30 -11.75
CA VAL A 313 -6.95 4.92 -12.72
C VAL A 313 -6.93 6.42 -12.51
N HIS A 314 -6.58 7.17 -13.54
CA HIS A 314 -6.61 8.62 -13.56
C HIS A 314 -7.73 9.09 -14.47
N TYR A 315 -8.64 9.91 -13.95
CA TYR A 315 -9.66 10.58 -14.74
C TYR A 315 -9.39 12.07 -14.82
N GLN A 316 -9.52 12.63 -16.02
CA GLN A 316 -9.69 14.06 -16.26
C GLN A 316 -11.14 14.32 -16.63
N TRP A 317 -11.87 14.97 -15.73
CA TRP A 317 -13.29 15.28 -15.84
C TRP A 317 -13.49 16.67 -16.41
N ALA A 318 -14.25 16.77 -17.51
CA ALA A 318 -14.56 18.03 -18.19
C ALA A 318 -16.08 18.30 -18.23
N PRO A 319 -16.71 18.59 -17.09
CA PRO A 319 -18.13 18.94 -17.04
C PRO A 319 -18.38 20.27 -17.76
N GLN A 320 -19.46 20.34 -18.54
CA GLN A 320 -19.81 21.51 -19.37
C GLN A 320 -21.19 22.09 -19.05
N ALA A 321 -22.15 21.23 -18.72
CA ALA A 321 -23.45 21.65 -18.19
C ALA A 321 -23.99 20.64 -17.18
N THR A 322 -24.95 21.10 -16.38
CA THR A 322 -25.79 20.21 -15.57
C THR A 322 -27.21 20.27 -16.12
N LEU A 323 -27.83 19.14 -16.40
CA LEU A 323 -29.20 19.08 -16.84
C LEU A 323 -30.06 18.50 -15.71
N SER A 324 -31.06 19.28 -15.29
CA SER A 324 -31.93 18.92 -14.18
C SER A 324 -33.37 18.73 -14.64
N LEU A 325 -33.98 17.63 -14.23
CA LEU A 325 -35.41 17.34 -14.35
C LEU A 325 -36.09 17.84 -13.05
N PRO A 326 -36.99 18.83 -13.11
CA PRO A 326 -37.64 19.36 -11.91
C PRO A 326 -38.49 18.30 -11.18
N SER A 327 -38.01 17.86 -10.02
CA SER A 327 -38.62 16.79 -9.23
C SER A 327 -40.01 17.11 -8.66
N ASN A 328 -40.44 18.36 -8.72
CA ASN A 328 -41.79 18.79 -8.33
C ASN A 328 -42.82 18.77 -9.48
N ARG A 329 -42.41 18.36 -10.69
CA ARG A 329 -43.25 18.41 -11.90
C ARG A 329 -43.12 17.14 -12.74
N PHE A 330 -43.04 15.98 -12.10
CA PHE A 330 -43.04 14.72 -12.83
C PHE A 330 -44.32 14.53 -13.63
N ALA A 331 -44.15 14.23 -14.91
CA ALA A 331 -45.19 13.73 -15.80
C ALA A 331 -44.69 12.41 -16.39
N LEU A 332 -45.49 11.36 -16.23
CA LEU A 332 -45.20 10.06 -16.85
C LEU A 332 -45.57 10.12 -18.34
N SER A 333 -44.85 9.37 -19.17
CA SER A 333 -45.25 9.14 -20.55
C SER A 333 -46.56 8.37 -20.63
N GLU A 334 -47.30 8.50 -21.73
CA GLU A 334 -48.53 7.75 -21.96
C GLU A 334 -48.28 6.22 -21.92
N ASP A 335 -47.18 5.75 -22.51
CA ASP A 335 -46.78 4.33 -22.46
C ASP A 335 -46.61 3.82 -21.02
N ALA A 336 -45.98 4.62 -20.16
CA ALA A 336 -45.80 4.27 -18.75
C ALA A 336 -47.13 4.30 -17.99
N LEU A 337 -48.00 5.27 -18.28
CA LEU A 337 -49.34 5.36 -17.70
C LEU A 337 -50.20 4.15 -18.07
N ASP A 338 -50.19 3.75 -19.33
CA ASP A 338 -50.94 2.59 -19.81
C ASP A 338 -50.42 1.28 -19.20
N ALA A 339 -49.11 1.15 -19.05
CA ALA A 339 -48.53 0.01 -18.35
C ALA A 339 -48.92 -0.03 -16.86
N LEU A 340 -48.98 1.11 -16.17
CA LEU A 340 -49.49 1.16 -14.78
C LEU A 340 -50.99 0.81 -14.69
N ARG A 341 -51.81 1.29 -15.63
CA ARG A 341 -53.23 0.92 -15.73
C ARG A 341 -53.38 -0.58 -15.98
N ALA A 342 -52.52 -1.18 -16.80
CA ALA A 342 -52.51 -2.62 -17.04
C ALA A 342 -52.22 -3.42 -15.76
N ILE A 343 -51.30 -2.96 -14.89
CA ILE A 343 -51.05 -3.59 -13.58
C ILE A 343 -52.32 -3.55 -12.72
N GLU A 344 -53.04 -2.42 -12.67
CA GLU A 344 -54.25 -2.31 -11.86
C GLU A 344 -55.35 -3.26 -12.36
N THR A 345 -55.54 -3.35 -13.68
CA THR A 345 -56.55 -4.25 -14.28
C THR A 345 -56.18 -5.73 -14.22
N ALA A 346 -54.92 -6.06 -13.94
CA ALA A 346 -54.46 -7.44 -13.85
C ALA A 346 -55.08 -8.17 -12.64
N ALA A 347 -55.29 -9.48 -12.81
CA ALA A 347 -55.73 -10.36 -11.72
C ALA A 347 -54.78 -10.26 -10.51
N PRO A 348 -55.28 -10.31 -9.26
CA PRO A 348 -54.44 -10.11 -8.06
C PRO A 348 -53.16 -10.94 -8.01
N ALA A 349 -53.22 -12.20 -8.47
CA ALA A 349 -52.05 -13.09 -8.54
C ALA A 349 -51.01 -12.69 -9.61
N ALA A 350 -51.42 -11.98 -10.66
CA ALA A 350 -50.56 -11.54 -11.76
C ALA A 350 -49.99 -10.13 -11.56
N ARG A 351 -50.57 -9.32 -10.66
CA ARG A 351 -50.16 -7.91 -10.44
C ARG A 351 -48.67 -7.76 -10.14
N ARG A 352 -48.10 -8.64 -9.31
CA ARG A 352 -46.67 -8.59 -8.97
C ARG A 352 -45.76 -8.87 -10.16
N ALA A 353 -46.11 -9.85 -11.00
CA ALA A 353 -45.36 -10.15 -12.22
C ALA A 353 -45.44 -8.99 -13.22
N ALA A 354 -46.62 -8.38 -13.39
CA ALA A 354 -46.80 -7.20 -14.23
C ALA A 354 -46.01 -5.99 -13.72
N ALA A 355 -45.99 -5.76 -12.40
CA ALA A 355 -45.16 -4.72 -11.78
C ALA A 355 -43.66 -4.97 -11.99
N ALA A 356 -43.20 -6.22 -11.93
CA ALA A 356 -41.80 -6.55 -12.17
C ALA A 356 -41.43 -6.27 -13.63
N GLU A 357 -42.33 -6.56 -14.57
CA GLU A 357 -42.12 -6.25 -15.99
C GLU A 357 -42.08 -4.74 -16.23
N PHE A 358 -43.02 -3.98 -15.68
CA PHE A 358 -43.00 -2.52 -15.74
C PHE A 358 -41.65 -1.94 -15.27
N LEU A 359 -41.13 -2.40 -14.14
CA LEU A 359 -39.86 -1.94 -13.60
C LEU A 359 -38.65 -2.33 -14.49
N ARG A 360 -38.72 -3.43 -15.24
CA ARG A 360 -37.68 -3.79 -16.23
C ARG A 360 -37.78 -2.94 -17.50
N SER A 361 -39.01 -2.72 -17.99
CA SER A 361 -39.25 -1.97 -19.23
C SER A 361 -39.01 -0.48 -19.07
N PHE A 362 -39.44 0.13 -17.96
CA PHE A 362 -39.35 1.58 -17.75
C PHE A 362 -38.29 1.99 -16.72
N GLY A 363 -37.77 1.05 -15.94
CA GLY A 363 -36.79 1.30 -14.88
C GLY A 363 -37.44 1.44 -13.50
N SER A 364 -36.65 1.23 -12.45
CA SER A 364 -37.07 1.41 -11.06
C SER A 364 -36.73 2.79 -10.51
N HIS A 365 -35.80 3.52 -11.14
CA HIS A 365 -35.34 4.84 -10.72
C HIS A 365 -35.12 5.76 -11.92
N VAL A 366 -35.21 7.07 -11.70
CA VAL A 366 -34.74 8.11 -12.62
C VAL A 366 -33.72 8.99 -11.92
N PHE A 367 -32.73 9.49 -12.66
CA PHE A 367 -31.79 10.48 -12.17
C PHE A 367 -32.26 11.87 -12.58
N CYS A 368 -32.60 12.71 -11.60
CA CYS A 368 -33.17 14.03 -11.87
C CYS A 368 -32.12 15.09 -12.10
N SER A 369 -30.84 14.79 -11.90
CA SER A 369 -29.75 15.68 -12.25
C SER A 369 -28.68 14.87 -12.98
N VAL A 370 -28.18 15.38 -14.09
CA VAL A 370 -27.09 14.75 -14.84
C VAL A 370 -26.05 15.80 -15.22
N VAL A 371 -24.78 15.43 -15.18
CA VAL A 371 -23.71 16.30 -15.69
C VAL A 371 -23.35 15.85 -17.09
N LEU A 372 -23.37 16.81 -18.00
CA LEU A 372 -23.05 16.66 -19.41
C LEU A 372 -21.63 17.17 -19.66
N GLY A 373 -20.86 16.43 -20.45
CA GLY A 373 -19.50 16.81 -20.82
C GLY A 373 -18.73 15.61 -21.37
N GLY A 374 -17.48 15.47 -20.93
CA GLY A 374 -16.66 14.29 -21.21
C GLY A 374 -15.71 13.95 -20.06
N TRP A 375 -15.21 12.71 -20.05
CA TRP A 375 -14.05 12.32 -19.25
C TRP A 375 -12.98 11.64 -20.11
N TYR A 376 -11.73 11.80 -19.69
CA TYR A 376 -10.54 11.16 -20.26
C TYR A 376 -9.91 10.27 -19.18
N LYS A 377 -9.82 8.96 -19.43
CA LYS A 377 -9.42 7.96 -18.44
C LYS A 377 -8.14 7.25 -18.87
N HIS A 378 -7.15 7.24 -17.99
CA HIS A 378 -5.98 6.38 -18.07
C HIS A 378 -6.06 5.26 -17.02
N VAL A 379 -5.74 4.04 -17.43
CA VAL A 379 -5.72 2.88 -16.54
C VAL A 379 -4.33 2.26 -16.64
N ALA A 380 -3.50 2.50 -15.63
CA ALA A 380 -2.20 1.87 -15.52
C ALA A 380 -2.34 0.55 -14.73
N LYS A 381 -1.88 -0.55 -15.30
CA LYS A 381 -1.87 -1.89 -14.74
C LYS A 381 -0.44 -2.37 -14.60
N ALA A 382 -0.04 -2.76 -13.40
CA ALA A 382 1.28 -3.34 -13.14
C ALA A 382 1.09 -4.69 -12.43
N SER A 383 1.93 -5.66 -12.77
CA SER A 383 1.92 -6.97 -12.12
C SER A 383 3.32 -7.37 -11.70
N CYS A 384 3.48 -7.86 -10.47
CA CYS A 384 4.73 -8.46 -9.98
C CYS A 384 4.52 -9.91 -9.54
N SER A 385 5.58 -10.70 -9.56
CA SER A 385 5.62 -12.08 -9.04
C SER A 385 6.36 -12.22 -7.70
N SER A 386 6.67 -11.10 -7.03
CA SER A 386 7.40 -11.09 -5.77
C SER A 386 6.82 -10.08 -4.78
N VAL A 387 6.60 -10.54 -3.54
CA VAL A 387 6.06 -9.76 -2.42
C VAL A 387 6.98 -8.60 -2.03
N GLU A 388 8.31 -8.79 -2.09
CA GLU A 388 9.30 -7.74 -1.80
C GLU A 388 9.19 -6.54 -2.77
N ARG A 389 8.62 -6.75 -3.96
CA ARG A 389 8.44 -5.73 -5.00
C ARG A 389 7.08 -5.03 -4.95
N MET A 390 6.19 -5.35 -4.01
CA MET A 390 4.88 -4.68 -3.92
C MET A 390 5.00 -3.18 -3.64
N ARG A 391 5.98 -2.74 -2.83
CA ARG A 391 6.22 -1.32 -2.57
C ARG A 391 6.73 -0.56 -3.81
N THR A 392 7.44 -1.26 -4.70
CA THR A 392 7.90 -0.69 -5.97
C THR A 392 6.81 -0.63 -7.03
N LEU A 393 5.71 -1.38 -6.88
CA LEU A 393 4.57 -1.32 -7.80
C LEU A 393 3.83 0.01 -7.73
N ASP A 394 3.60 0.55 -6.54
CA ASP A 394 2.89 1.83 -6.37
C ASP A 394 3.66 2.99 -7.01
N GLU A 395 4.99 2.98 -6.83
CA GLU A 395 5.87 3.94 -7.47
C GLU A 395 5.92 3.75 -8.99
N ALA A 396 6.01 2.49 -9.47
CA ALA A 396 5.99 2.17 -10.90
C ALA A 396 4.68 2.62 -11.57
N LEU A 397 3.54 2.37 -10.92
CA LEU A 397 2.22 2.81 -11.37
C LEU A 397 2.09 4.33 -11.37
N SER A 398 2.54 4.99 -10.31
CA SER A 398 2.52 6.46 -10.21
C SER A 398 3.35 7.09 -11.33
N ASN A 399 4.57 6.60 -11.55
CA ASN A 399 5.45 7.10 -12.60
C ASN A 399 4.86 6.84 -13.99
N ALA A 400 4.34 5.64 -14.25
CA ALA A 400 3.71 5.30 -15.52
C ALA A 400 2.44 6.12 -15.79
N THR A 401 1.61 6.34 -14.76
CA THR A 401 0.38 7.15 -14.88
C THR A 401 0.72 8.62 -15.14
N ASN A 402 1.62 9.21 -14.35
CA ASN A 402 2.06 10.59 -14.54
C ASN A 402 2.70 10.79 -15.92
N TRP A 403 3.51 9.82 -16.35
CA TRP A 403 4.09 9.83 -17.69
C TRP A 403 3.00 9.74 -18.76
N ALA A 404 2.02 8.83 -18.64
CA ALA A 404 0.92 8.70 -19.59
C ALA A 404 0.07 9.97 -19.67
N VAL A 405 -0.25 10.58 -18.53
CA VAL A 405 -0.94 11.88 -18.46
C VAL A 405 -0.12 12.92 -19.22
N SER A 406 1.19 13.04 -18.94
CA SER A 406 2.05 14.00 -19.65
C SER A 406 2.18 13.72 -21.15
N ALA A 407 2.22 12.45 -21.55
CA ALA A 407 2.34 12.03 -22.95
C ALA A 407 1.04 12.27 -23.72
N SER A 408 -0.12 12.21 -23.05
CA SER A 408 -1.42 12.48 -23.66
C SER A 408 -1.69 13.95 -23.93
N VAL A 409 -0.85 14.87 -23.45
CA VAL A 409 -1.00 16.32 -23.72
C VAL A 409 -0.70 16.64 -25.19
N SER A 410 0.16 15.85 -25.87
CA SER A 410 0.61 16.15 -27.24
C SER A 410 0.50 14.97 -28.22
N TYR A 411 0.30 15.28 -29.51
CA TYR A 411 0.30 14.30 -30.61
C TYR A 411 1.64 13.58 -30.77
N VAL A 412 2.74 14.25 -30.39
CA VAL A 412 4.10 13.71 -30.45
C VAL A 412 4.29 12.63 -29.38
N GLY A 413 3.65 12.75 -28.22
CA GLY A 413 3.67 11.72 -27.16
C GLY A 413 2.93 10.43 -27.53
N LEU A 414 1.85 10.52 -28.32
CA LEU A 414 1.03 9.37 -28.74
C LEU A 414 1.56 8.64 -29.98
N SER A 415 2.21 9.34 -30.91
CA SER A 415 2.72 8.77 -32.18
C SER A 415 4.25 8.61 -32.24
N GLY A 416 4.99 9.22 -31.31
CA GLY A 416 6.44 9.37 -31.35
C GLY A 416 7.22 8.60 -30.28
N ALA A 417 6.68 7.51 -29.71
CA ALA A 417 7.36 6.71 -28.67
C ALA A 417 8.64 5.97 -29.13
N GLY A 418 9.25 6.38 -30.25
CA GLY A 418 10.50 5.86 -30.78
C GLY A 418 11.75 6.73 -30.52
N SER A 419 11.66 7.98 -30.05
CA SER A 419 12.89 8.79 -29.94
C SER A 419 12.84 9.97 -28.98
N LEU A 420 13.73 9.89 -27.97
CA LEU A 420 14.48 10.96 -27.30
C LEU A 420 13.77 11.88 -26.27
N SER A 421 14.18 11.67 -25.01
CA SER A 421 14.64 12.67 -24.01
C SER A 421 13.87 12.85 -22.69
N THR A 422 12.58 12.48 -22.55
CA THR A 422 11.90 12.56 -21.23
C THR A 422 11.97 11.28 -20.39
N ALA A 423 12.35 10.14 -20.98
CA ALA A 423 12.46 8.86 -20.27
C ALA A 423 13.64 8.78 -19.27
N HIS A 424 14.62 9.68 -19.36
CA HIS A 424 15.82 9.61 -18.52
C HIS A 424 15.65 10.19 -17.11
N SER A 425 14.54 10.89 -16.82
CA SER A 425 14.30 11.48 -15.49
C SER A 425 13.51 10.60 -14.52
N GLY A 426 12.93 9.47 -14.95
CA GLY A 426 11.97 8.69 -14.13
C GLY A 426 12.18 7.17 -14.05
N GLY A 427 13.23 6.60 -14.65
CA GLY A 427 13.49 5.16 -14.61
C GLY A 427 12.53 4.30 -15.46
N ILE A 428 11.95 4.88 -16.51
CA ILE A 428 11.06 4.21 -17.47
C ILE A 428 11.88 3.78 -18.69
N SER A 429 11.83 2.50 -19.09
CA SER A 429 12.53 1.95 -20.26
C SER A 429 11.59 1.11 -21.14
N GLY A 430 11.95 0.91 -22.41
CA GLY A 430 11.23 0.00 -23.32
C GLY A 430 9.77 0.38 -23.61
N ALA A 431 9.41 1.66 -23.54
CA ALA A 431 8.05 2.12 -23.82
C ALA A 431 7.64 1.83 -25.27
N ARG A 432 6.47 1.23 -25.45
CA ARG A 432 5.76 1.07 -26.72
C ARG A 432 4.38 1.69 -26.55
N ALA A 433 3.97 2.59 -27.44
CA ALA A 433 2.67 3.25 -27.38
C ALA A 433 1.92 3.11 -28.72
N SER A 434 0.61 2.95 -28.62
CA SER A 434 -0.38 3.22 -29.66
C SER A 434 -1.30 4.34 -29.16
N SER A 435 -2.28 4.74 -29.98
CA SER A 435 -3.26 5.78 -29.61
C SER A 435 -4.11 5.41 -28.37
N THR A 436 -4.29 4.13 -28.08
CA THR A 436 -5.20 3.64 -27.02
C THR A 436 -4.54 2.77 -25.97
N ALA A 437 -3.31 2.29 -26.21
CA ALA A 437 -2.60 1.41 -25.29
C ALA A 437 -1.09 1.68 -25.29
N MET A 438 -0.48 1.53 -24.13
CA MET A 438 0.94 1.75 -23.93
C MET A 438 1.48 0.65 -23.00
N SER A 439 2.71 0.19 -23.23
CA SER A 439 3.42 -0.71 -22.33
C SER A 439 4.81 -0.13 -22.09
N CYS A 440 5.26 -0.03 -20.84
CA CYS A 440 6.63 0.30 -20.48
C CYS A 440 7.17 -0.61 -19.39
N MET A 441 8.48 -0.56 -19.21
CA MET A 441 9.16 -1.14 -18.06
C MET A 441 9.50 -0.02 -17.07
N VAL A 442 9.08 -0.15 -15.82
CA VAL A 442 9.45 0.78 -14.74
C VAL A 442 10.08 -0.04 -13.61
N LYS A 443 11.38 0.17 -13.34
CA LYS A 443 12.13 -0.61 -12.33
C LYS A 443 11.95 -2.14 -12.47
N GLU A 444 12.10 -2.65 -13.70
CA GLU A 444 11.89 -4.07 -14.07
C GLU A 444 10.44 -4.58 -14.01
N GLN A 445 9.46 -3.73 -13.71
CA GLN A 445 8.04 -4.10 -13.75
C GLN A 445 7.44 -3.75 -15.11
N GLN A 446 6.69 -4.67 -15.69
CA GLN A 446 5.90 -4.37 -16.87
C GLN A 446 4.63 -3.63 -16.44
N VAL A 447 4.46 -2.42 -16.96
CA VAL A 447 3.26 -1.60 -16.76
C VAL A 447 2.57 -1.41 -18.10
N ALA A 448 1.28 -1.76 -18.17
CA ALA A 448 0.42 -1.49 -19.30
C ALA A 448 -0.52 -0.33 -18.96
N VAL A 449 -0.56 0.71 -19.78
CA VAL A 449 -1.50 1.83 -19.64
C VAL A 449 -2.49 1.79 -20.79
N SER A 450 -3.78 1.76 -20.49
CA SER A 450 -4.83 1.92 -21.51
C SER A 450 -5.55 3.25 -21.34
N THR A 451 -5.88 3.89 -22.46
CA THR A 451 -6.62 5.15 -22.50
C THR A 451 -8.02 4.90 -23.04
N SER A 452 -9.01 5.53 -22.43
CA SER A 452 -10.40 5.48 -22.86
C SER A 452 -11.06 6.83 -22.60
N VAL A 453 -12.06 7.17 -23.40
CA VAL A 453 -12.66 8.50 -23.44
C VAL A 453 -14.18 8.36 -23.58
N LEU A 454 -14.92 9.21 -22.87
CA LEU A 454 -16.37 9.37 -23.05
C LEU A 454 -16.67 10.86 -23.29
N GLY A 455 -17.52 11.15 -24.27
CA GLY A 455 -17.80 12.53 -24.69
C GLY A 455 -16.61 13.19 -25.39
N GLY A 456 -16.87 14.25 -26.15
CA GLY A 456 -15.88 14.81 -27.07
C GLY A 456 -15.59 13.86 -28.24
N LEU A 457 -14.54 14.19 -29.00
CA LEU A 457 -14.06 13.32 -30.08
C LEU A 457 -13.05 12.30 -29.56
N PRO A 458 -13.23 11.00 -29.88
CA PRO A 458 -12.29 9.96 -29.47
C PRO A 458 -10.94 10.12 -30.22
N GLU A 459 -9.92 9.43 -29.72
CA GLU A 459 -8.56 9.35 -30.33
C GLU A 459 -7.76 10.66 -30.37
N LEU A 460 -8.32 11.75 -29.84
CA LEU A 460 -7.58 13.00 -29.67
C LEU A 460 -6.68 12.96 -28.43
N PRO A 461 -5.52 13.65 -28.46
CA PRO A 461 -4.77 13.99 -27.24
C PRO A 461 -5.66 14.77 -26.27
N SER A 462 -5.40 14.65 -24.96
CA SER A 462 -6.20 15.23 -23.87
C SER A 462 -6.53 16.71 -24.05
N GLU A 463 -5.60 17.55 -24.52
CA GLU A 463 -5.87 18.99 -24.73
C GLU A 463 -6.85 19.25 -25.88
N LEU A 464 -6.67 18.56 -27.01
CA LEU A 464 -7.54 18.69 -28.18
C LEU A 464 -8.90 18.04 -27.93
N TRP A 465 -8.90 16.94 -27.19
CA TRP A 465 -10.12 16.34 -26.66
C TRP A 465 -10.87 17.35 -25.77
N LEU A 466 -10.20 18.02 -24.83
CA LEU A 466 -10.82 19.02 -23.96
C LEU A 466 -11.40 20.19 -24.76
N ALA A 467 -10.74 20.61 -25.85
CA ALA A 467 -11.30 21.58 -26.78
C ALA A 467 -12.56 21.06 -27.48
N SER A 468 -12.56 19.79 -27.92
CA SER A 468 -13.73 19.16 -28.58
C SER A 468 -14.95 19.04 -27.66
N VAL A 469 -14.73 18.89 -26.34
CA VAL A 469 -15.80 18.81 -25.35
C VAL A 469 -16.48 20.17 -25.13
N LYS A 470 -15.91 21.30 -25.55
CA LYS A 470 -16.56 22.62 -25.38
C LYS A 470 -17.85 22.75 -26.20
N ALA A 471 -17.92 22.10 -27.36
CA ALA A 471 -19.12 22.09 -28.19
C ALA A 471 -20.14 21.06 -27.67
N ASN A 472 -21.40 21.46 -27.55
CA ASN A 472 -22.43 20.59 -26.96
C ASN A 472 -22.90 19.44 -27.87
N ALA A 473 -22.48 19.41 -29.12
CA ALA A 473 -22.73 18.30 -30.05
C ALA A 473 -22.05 16.99 -29.63
N HIS A 474 -21.05 17.04 -28.75
CA HIS A 474 -20.32 15.86 -28.28
C HIS A 474 -20.45 15.63 -26.78
N TRP A 475 -21.39 16.31 -26.12
CA TRP A 475 -21.63 16.09 -24.71
C TRP A 475 -22.29 14.74 -24.48
N GLN A 476 -21.76 14.00 -23.51
CA GLN A 476 -22.33 12.76 -23.03
C GLN A 476 -22.64 12.90 -21.54
N VAL A 477 -23.51 12.04 -21.03
CA VAL A 477 -23.74 11.95 -19.59
C VAL A 477 -22.50 11.34 -18.93
N ILE A 478 -21.74 12.19 -18.24
CA ILE A 478 -20.56 11.79 -17.47
C ILE A 478 -20.90 11.54 -16.00
N ASP A 479 -21.97 12.15 -15.51
CA ASP A 479 -22.42 12.00 -14.14
C ASP A 479 -23.94 12.01 -14.04
N ARG A 480 -24.48 11.38 -13.00
CA ARG A 480 -25.88 11.36 -12.62
C ARG A 480 -25.99 11.62 -11.11
N SER A 481 -27.05 12.25 -10.66
CA SER A 481 -27.34 12.49 -9.25
C SER A 481 -28.85 12.70 -9.06
N ASP A 482 -29.26 12.93 -7.82
CA ASP A 482 -30.65 13.15 -7.44
C ASP A 482 -31.57 12.04 -7.95
N GLU A 483 -31.27 10.80 -7.57
CA GLU A 483 -32.13 9.68 -7.90
C GLU A 483 -33.52 9.83 -7.28
N VAL A 484 -34.53 9.42 -8.03
CA VAL A 484 -35.91 9.33 -7.54
C VAL A 484 -36.47 7.98 -7.96
N PRO A 485 -36.87 7.12 -6.99
CA PRO A 485 -37.48 5.85 -7.31
C PRO A 485 -38.89 6.05 -7.89
N VAL A 486 -39.28 5.18 -8.82
CA VAL A 486 -40.54 5.33 -9.56
C VAL A 486 -41.77 5.24 -8.65
N TRP A 487 -41.72 4.46 -7.57
CA TRP A 487 -42.83 4.42 -6.60
C TRP A 487 -43.04 5.76 -5.88
N LYS A 488 -41.99 6.54 -5.63
CA LYS A 488 -42.14 7.92 -5.10
C LYS A 488 -42.74 8.85 -6.15
N ILE A 489 -42.34 8.72 -7.42
CA ILE A 489 -42.93 9.49 -8.53
C ILE A 489 -44.44 9.20 -8.61
N VAL A 490 -44.83 7.93 -8.68
CA VAL A 490 -46.23 7.49 -8.73
C VAL A 490 -47.03 7.99 -7.52
N GLY A 491 -46.43 7.97 -6.32
CA GLY A 491 -47.04 8.53 -5.12
C GLY A 491 -47.32 10.04 -5.17
N GLN A 492 -46.56 10.80 -5.96
CA GLN A 492 -46.65 12.25 -6.07
C GLN A 492 -47.58 12.76 -7.20
N LEU A 493 -47.90 11.93 -8.19
CA LEU A 493 -48.77 12.30 -9.33
C LEU A 493 -50.17 12.73 -8.89
N GLN A 494 -50.84 13.65 -9.57
CA GLN A 494 -52.20 14.07 -9.19
C GLN A 494 -53.24 12.95 -9.41
N THR A 495 -54.18 12.76 -8.47
CA THR A 495 -55.17 11.66 -8.50
C THR A 495 -56.01 11.57 -9.76
N LYS A 496 -56.28 12.70 -10.43
CA LYS A 496 -57.17 12.75 -11.60
C LYS A 496 -56.59 12.07 -12.84
N SER A 497 -55.28 11.85 -12.94
CA SER A 497 -54.64 11.34 -14.17
C SER A 497 -54.52 9.81 -14.25
N LEU A 498 -54.66 9.10 -13.13
CA LEU A 498 -54.25 7.69 -13.05
C LEU A 498 -55.40 6.69 -13.12
N GLY A 499 -56.55 7.00 -12.54
CA GLY A 499 -57.69 6.06 -12.48
C GLY A 499 -57.52 4.90 -11.49
N PHE A 500 -56.49 4.91 -10.63
CA PHE A 500 -56.21 3.90 -9.61
C PHE A 500 -55.66 4.52 -8.31
N GLU A 501 -55.57 3.73 -7.23
CA GLU A 501 -55.08 4.20 -5.93
C GLU A 501 -53.53 4.29 -5.92
N ARG A 502 -53.01 5.52 -5.85
CA ARG A 502 -51.57 5.82 -5.95
C ARG A 502 -50.72 5.12 -4.91
N LYS A 503 -51.19 5.10 -3.66
CA LYS A 503 -50.40 4.58 -2.53
C LYS A 503 -50.24 3.06 -2.66
N THR A 504 -51.32 2.33 -2.94
CA THR A 504 -51.24 0.88 -3.20
C THR A 504 -50.34 0.55 -4.38
N MET A 505 -50.42 1.29 -5.50
CA MET A 505 -49.55 1.06 -6.64
C MET A 505 -48.07 1.33 -6.30
N ALA A 506 -47.78 2.42 -5.57
CA ALA A 506 -46.43 2.74 -5.11
C ALA A 506 -45.88 1.64 -4.19
N GLU A 507 -46.66 1.18 -3.22
CA GLU A 507 -46.29 0.08 -2.31
C GLU A 507 -46.05 -1.23 -3.06
N LEU A 508 -46.90 -1.55 -4.05
CA LEU A 508 -46.72 -2.72 -4.91
C LEU A 508 -45.42 -2.65 -5.70
N LEU A 509 -45.12 -1.50 -6.32
CA LEU A 509 -43.90 -1.30 -7.09
C LEU A 509 -42.65 -1.40 -6.21
N GLU A 510 -42.66 -0.79 -5.03
CA GLU A 510 -41.54 -0.88 -4.08
C GLU A 510 -41.30 -2.31 -3.60
N GLN A 511 -42.35 -3.01 -3.15
CA GLN A 511 -42.25 -4.41 -2.71
C GLN A 511 -41.78 -5.33 -3.84
N THR A 512 -42.25 -5.10 -5.05
CA THR A 512 -41.86 -5.87 -6.23
C THR A 512 -40.40 -5.62 -6.59
N TRP A 513 -39.95 -4.36 -6.54
CA TRP A 513 -38.55 -4.03 -6.74
C TRP A 513 -37.64 -4.75 -5.72
N VAL A 514 -37.99 -4.71 -4.42
CA VAL A 514 -37.22 -5.39 -3.37
C VAL A 514 -37.14 -6.90 -3.61
N ASN A 515 -38.29 -7.55 -3.82
CA ASN A 515 -38.38 -9.02 -3.75
C ASN A 515 -38.16 -9.73 -5.09
N GLU A 516 -38.52 -9.11 -6.21
CA GLU A 516 -38.47 -9.75 -7.54
C GLU A 516 -37.27 -9.28 -8.38
N LEU A 517 -36.67 -8.13 -8.05
CA LEU A 517 -35.55 -7.57 -8.80
C LEU A 517 -34.26 -7.50 -7.96
N PHE A 518 -34.31 -6.82 -6.81
CA PHE A 518 -33.12 -6.56 -6.01
C PHE A 518 -32.58 -7.83 -5.35
N ILE A 519 -33.35 -8.48 -4.47
CA ILE A 519 -32.90 -9.66 -3.73
C ILE A 519 -32.44 -10.79 -4.68
N PRO A 520 -33.15 -11.13 -5.77
CA PRO A 520 -32.71 -12.16 -6.70
C PRO A 520 -31.35 -11.87 -7.36
N SER A 521 -31.02 -10.59 -7.58
CA SER A 521 -29.76 -10.15 -8.19
C SER A 521 -28.54 -10.19 -7.25
N VAL A 522 -28.74 -10.46 -5.95
CA VAL A 522 -27.64 -10.58 -4.99
C VAL A 522 -26.80 -11.83 -5.32
N ALA A 523 -25.53 -11.62 -5.68
CA ALA A 523 -24.60 -12.69 -6.04
C ALA A 523 -24.24 -13.61 -4.84
N ALA A 524 -24.15 -13.05 -3.64
CA ALA A 524 -23.80 -13.78 -2.44
C ALA A 524 -24.99 -14.59 -1.91
N LEU A 525 -24.99 -15.91 -2.13
CA LEU A 525 -26.07 -16.83 -1.75
C LEU A 525 -26.51 -16.65 -0.28
N GLY A 526 -25.56 -16.60 0.66
CA GLY A 526 -25.88 -16.44 2.09
C GLY A 526 -26.58 -15.12 2.43
N VAL A 527 -26.18 -14.02 1.79
CA VAL A 527 -26.85 -12.72 1.96
C VAL A 527 -28.24 -12.76 1.36
N ARG A 528 -28.38 -13.34 0.16
CA ARG A 528 -29.66 -13.48 -0.53
C ARG A 528 -30.67 -14.29 0.28
N ASP A 529 -30.24 -15.42 0.83
CA ASP A 529 -31.12 -16.30 1.62
C ASP A 529 -31.51 -15.64 2.96
N ALA A 530 -30.58 -14.92 3.60
CA ALA A 530 -30.88 -14.14 4.80
C ALA A 530 -31.91 -13.02 4.53
N LEU A 531 -31.80 -12.33 3.39
CA LEU A 531 -32.78 -11.30 2.99
C LEU A 531 -34.14 -11.91 2.65
N ARG A 532 -34.18 -13.06 1.98
CA ARG A 532 -35.43 -13.79 1.70
C ARG A 532 -36.15 -14.22 2.98
N LEU A 533 -35.40 -14.67 3.99
CA LEU A 533 -35.96 -15.04 5.29
C LEU A 533 -36.55 -13.83 6.01
N LYS A 534 -35.89 -12.67 5.94
CA LYS A 534 -36.40 -11.41 6.53
C LYS A 534 -37.56 -10.79 5.75
N ALA A 535 -37.66 -11.05 4.45
CA ALA A 535 -38.69 -10.53 3.55
C ALA A 535 -38.94 -9.01 3.69
N PRO A 536 -37.92 -8.15 3.49
CA PRO A 536 -38.10 -6.71 3.60
C PRO A 536 -39.20 -6.22 2.63
N ALA A 537 -40.10 -5.38 3.14
CA ALA A 537 -41.22 -4.85 2.36
C ALA A 537 -40.85 -3.56 1.62
N THR A 538 -39.98 -2.75 2.20
CA THR A 538 -39.59 -1.44 1.66
C THR A 538 -38.10 -1.36 1.35
N ALA A 539 -37.71 -0.37 0.56
CA ALA A 539 -36.30 -0.07 0.30
C ALA A 539 -35.55 0.30 1.59
N SER A 540 -36.24 0.95 2.54
CA SER A 540 -35.67 1.28 3.85
C SER A 540 -35.42 0.02 4.68
N ASP A 541 -36.38 -0.92 4.73
CA ASP A 541 -36.21 -2.19 5.44
C ASP A 541 -35.08 -3.03 4.83
N LEU A 542 -34.98 -3.03 3.50
CA LEU A 542 -33.89 -3.68 2.78
C LEU A 542 -32.54 -3.07 3.15
N THR A 543 -32.41 -1.73 3.15
CA THR A 543 -31.17 -1.05 3.57
C THR A 543 -30.82 -1.37 5.01
N ALA A 544 -31.79 -1.36 5.94
CA ALA A 544 -31.55 -1.72 7.33
C ALA A 544 -31.13 -3.20 7.48
N ALA A 545 -31.79 -4.11 6.76
CA ALA A 545 -31.46 -5.53 6.75
C ALA A 545 -30.05 -5.79 6.21
N LEU A 546 -29.66 -5.10 5.13
CA LEU A 546 -28.32 -5.15 4.57
C LEU A 546 -27.29 -4.54 5.50
N LEU A 547 -27.57 -3.38 6.09
CA LEU A 547 -26.67 -2.74 7.04
C LEU A 547 -26.36 -3.70 8.19
N ALA A 548 -27.38 -4.36 8.74
CA ALA A 548 -27.22 -5.37 9.78
C ALA A 548 -26.41 -6.61 9.34
N LEU A 549 -26.40 -6.93 8.03
CA LEU A 549 -25.58 -8.03 7.48
C LEU A 549 -24.13 -7.58 7.19
N THR A 550 -23.94 -6.30 6.83
CA THR A 550 -22.63 -5.73 6.53
C THR A 550 -21.86 -5.26 7.76
N GLN A 551 -22.55 -4.96 8.85
CA GLN A 551 -21.92 -4.70 10.14
C GLN A 551 -21.47 -6.02 10.76
N PRO A 552 -20.24 -6.10 11.30
CA PRO A 552 -19.87 -7.28 12.06
C PRO A 552 -20.76 -7.33 13.32
N PRO A 553 -21.15 -8.54 13.76
CA PRO A 553 -21.94 -8.67 14.98
C PRO A 553 -21.20 -8.06 16.17
N SER A 554 -21.91 -7.66 17.22
CA SER A 554 -21.26 -7.24 18.47
C SER A 554 -20.46 -8.41 19.07
N MET A 555 -19.26 -8.15 19.59
CA MET A 555 -18.50 -9.11 20.39
C MET A 555 -18.80 -8.91 21.87
N ARG A 556 -19.38 -9.93 22.50
CA ARG A 556 -19.59 -9.98 23.95
C ARG A 556 -18.42 -10.69 24.60
N LEU A 557 -17.58 -9.95 25.30
CA LEU A 557 -16.32 -10.46 25.85
C LEU A 557 -16.36 -10.51 27.38
N ALA A 558 -15.74 -11.53 27.97
CA ALA A 558 -15.49 -11.62 29.40
C ALA A 558 -14.03 -11.97 29.67
N VAL A 559 -13.45 -11.42 30.74
CA VAL A 559 -12.13 -11.85 31.23
C VAL A 559 -12.34 -12.81 32.38
N ILE A 560 -12.11 -14.09 32.12
CA ILE A 560 -12.29 -15.16 33.09
C ILE A 560 -10.92 -15.48 33.69
N THR A 561 -10.81 -15.35 35.02
CA THR A 561 -9.55 -15.61 35.74
C THR A 561 -9.78 -16.70 36.78
N ARG A 562 -8.86 -17.68 36.82
CA ARG A 562 -8.75 -18.64 37.90
C ARG A 562 -7.42 -18.46 38.62
N ARG A 563 -7.51 -18.16 39.91
CA ARG A 563 -6.35 -18.03 40.81
C ARG A 563 -6.07 -19.35 41.50
N TYR A 564 -4.78 -19.59 41.70
CA TYR A 564 -4.23 -20.74 42.42
C TYR A 564 -3.36 -20.17 43.53
N ASP A 565 -3.99 -19.80 44.65
CA ASP A 565 -3.32 -19.05 45.73
C ASP A 565 -2.37 -19.92 46.56
N HIS A 566 -2.45 -21.25 46.45
CA HIS A 566 -1.45 -22.14 47.03
C HIS A 566 -0.13 -22.03 46.26
N GLU A 567 0.93 -21.62 46.94
CA GLU A 567 2.25 -21.52 46.32
C GLU A 567 2.75 -22.93 45.91
N GLN A 568 3.00 -23.12 44.62
CA GLN A 568 3.45 -24.38 44.05
C GLN A 568 4.83 -24.21 43.41
N GLN A 569 5.66 -25.24 43.53
CA GLN A 569 6.97 -25.31 42.88
C GLN A 569 6.83 -25.58 41.38
N HIS A 570 6.04 -26.58 41.02
CA HIS A 570 5.63 -26.85 39.65
C HIS A 570 4.13 -26.67 39.56
N PHE A 571 3.70 -25.87 38.60
CA PHE A 571 2.30 -25.58 38.37
C PHE A 571 1.81 -26.35 37.15
N ARG A 572 0.68 -27.04 37.32
CA ARG A 572 -0.12 -27.59 36.23
C ARG A 572 -1.57 -27.28 36.55
N GLY A 573 -2.20 -26.49 35.70
CA GLY A 573 -3.58 -26.08 35.89
C GLY A 573 -4.30 -25.92 34.56
N GLU A 574 -5.62 -25.92 34.64
CA GLU A 574 -6.50 -25.69 33.51
C GLU A 574 -7.66 -24.77 33.90
N LEU A 575 -8.13 -24.01 32.92
CA LEU A 575 -9.31 -23.16 33.03
C LEU A 575 -10.29 -23.55 31.93
N ALA A 576 -11.30 -24.35 32.29
CA ALA A 576 -12.42 -24.65 31.43
C ALA A 576 -13.36 -23.43 31.37
N LEU A 577 -13.73 -23.01 30.16
CA LEU A 577 -14.70 -21.95 29.94
C LEU A 577 -16.13 -22.52 30.04
N PRO A 578 -17.11 -21.75 30.52
CA PRO A 578 -18.50 -22.18 30.53
C PRO A 578 -19.05 -22.45 29.12
N PRO A 579 -20.14 -23.25 29.00
CA PRO A 579 -20.81 -23.46 27.72
C PRO A 579 -21.18 -22.15 27.03
N GLY A 580 -21.02 -22.08 25.71
CA GLY A 580 -21.26 -20.87 24.91
C GLY A 580 -20.09 -19.88 24.88
N TYR A 581 -19.00 -20.13 25.62
CA TYR A 581 -17.79 -19.31 25.55
C TYR A 581 -16.68 -19.95 24.68
N LYS A 582 -16.03 -19.13 23.85
CA LYS A 582 -14.86 -19.50 23.02
C LYS A 582 -13.65 -18.68 23.48
N ALA A 583 -12.45 -19.27 23.51
CA ALA A 583 -11.24 -18.53 23.90
C ALA A 583 -10.75 -17.69 22.71
N LEU A 584 -10.55 -16.37 22.89
CA LEU A 584 -9.91 -15.51 21.89
C LEU A 584 -8.43 -15.30 22.18
N ALA A 585 -8.09 -15.15 23.46
CA ALA A 585 -6.72 -15.04 23.93
C ALA A 585 -6.65 -15.49 25.39
N GLY A 586 -5.46 -15.80 25.87
CA GLY A 586 -5.29 -16.22 27.24
C GLY A 586 -3.83 -16.37 27.62
N GLY A 587 -3.60 -16.77 28.85
CA GLY A 587 -2.26 -16.82 29.38
C GLY A 587 -2.18 -17.27 30.82
N VAL A 588 -0.94 -17.41 31.28
CA VAL A 588 -0.60 -17.71 32.68
C VAL A 588 0.47 -16.74 33.16
N ALA A 589 0.46 -16.41 34.45
CA ALA A 589 1.57 -15.74 35.11
C ALA A 589 1.65 -16.19 36.58
N GLY A 590 2.86 -16.13 37.14
CA GLY A 590 3.05 -16.10 38.59
C GLY A 590 2.55 -14.77 39.16
N LEU A 591 1.92 -14.80 40.32
CA LEU A 591 1.42 -13.61 41.02
C LEU A 591 2.53 -12.81 41.71
N SER A 592 3.71 -13.41 41.86
CA SER A 592 4.93 -12.79 42.35
C SER A 592 6.12 -13.29 41.55
N GLN A 593 7.13 -12.46 41.34
CA GLN A 593 8.40 -12.91 40.78
C GLN A 593 9.34 -13.36 41.89
N LYS A 594 9.73 -14.65 41.87
CA LYS A 594 10.74 -15.26 42.75
C LYS A 594 11.78 -16.00 41.89
N GLU A 595 12.87 -16.52 42.46
CA GLU A 595 13.92 -17.26 41.75
C GLU A 595 13.40 -18.63 41.25
N GLY A 596 13.02 -18.76 39.97
CA GLY A 596 12.38 -19.98 39.41
C GLY A 596 10.88 -19.80 39.04
N ASN A 597 10.25 -20.74 38.34
CA ASN A 597 8.93 -20.68 37.69
C ASN A 597 8.91 -20.00 36.32
N PHE A 598 9.15 -20.79 35.29
CA PHE A 598 9.12 -20.42 33.89
C PHE A 598 7.95 -21.08 33.18
N VAL A 599 7.38 -20.39 32.20
CA VAL A 599 6.26 -20.92 31.40
C VAL A 599 6.80 -21.98 30.44
N VAL A 600 6.26 -23.19 30.52
CA VAL A 600 6.60 -24.31 29.62
C VAL A 600 5.42 -24.62 28.69
N ALA A 601 4.20 -24.41 29.17
CA ALA A 601 3.01 -24.50 28.36
C ALA A 601 1.98 -23.43 28.74
N SER A 602 1.37 -22.82 27.75
CA SER A 602 0.19 -21.96 27.87
C SER A 602 -0.54 -21.99 26.54
N TYR A 603 -1.62 -22.76 26.44
CA TYR A 603 -2.29 -22.98 25.15
C TYR A 603 -3.79 -23.30 25.29
N PRO A 604 -4.61 -23.00 24.26
CA PRO A 604 -6.01 -23.39 24.21
C PRO A 604 -6.19 -24.83 23.71
N SER A 605 -7.27 -25.47 24.13
CA SER A 605 -7.80 -26.71 23.55
C SER A 605 -9.31 -26.64 23.43
N VAL A 606 -9.88 -27.35 22.47
CA VAL A 606 -11.34 -27.49 22.30
C VAL A 606 -11.72 -28.96 22.26
N THR A 607 -12.79 -29.32 22.96
CA THR A 607 -13.42 -30.65 22.90
C THR A 607 -14.88 -30.51 22.48
N GLY A 608 -15.40 -31.48 21.74
CA GLY A 608 -16.77 -31.43 21.20
C GLY A 608 -16.86 -30.66 19.87
N GLU A 609 -18.08 -30.59 19.32
CA GLU A 609 -18.35 -29.96 18.01
C GLU A 609 -19.53 -28.99 18.07
N GLY A 610 -19.51 -27.98 17.19
CA GLY A 610 -20.55 -26.97 17.08
C GLY A 610 -20.86 -26.28 18.42
N ARG A 611 -22.15 -26.23 18.78
CA ARG A 611 -22.62 -25.61 20.04
C ARG A 611 -22.21 -26.36 21.31
N GLN A 612 -21.71 -27.59 21.20
CA GLN A 612 -21.24 -28.39 22.33
C GLN A 612 -19.74 -28.24 22.59
N GLN A 613 -19.06 -27.36 21.84
CA GLN A 613 -17.65 -27.08 22.06
C GLN A 613 -17.41 -26.58 23.48
N ARG A 614 -16.44 -27.20 24.15
CA ARG A 614 -15.90 -26.75 25.44
C ARG A 614 -14.46 -26.34 25.26
N TRP A 615 -14.20 -25.06 25.53
CA TRP A 615 -12.88 -24.47 25.43
C TRP A 615 -12.18 -24.54 26.78
N THR A 616 -10.91 -24.95 26.77
CA THR A 616 -10.09 -25.05 27.98
C THR A 616 -8.72 -24.44 27.72
N TRP A 617 -8.23 -23.64 28.66
CA TRP A 617 -6.87 -23.12 28.64
C TRP A 617 -5.97 -23.95 29.55
N HIS A 618 -4.90 -24.51 29.00
CA HIS A 618 -3.93 -25.32 29.72
C HIS A 618 -2.70 -24.48 30.05
N ALA A 619 -2.17 -24.64 31.26
CA ALA A 619 -0.94 -23.97 31.67
C ALA A 619 -0.03 -24.91 32.47
N ARG A 620 1.28 -24.83 32.18
CA ARG A 620 2.34 -25.51 32.92
C ARG A 620 3.50 -24.56 33.17
N MET A 621 3.92 -24.47 34.42
CA MET A 621 5.12 -23.73 34.83
C MET A 621 6.00 -24.60 35.72
N LYS A 622 7.30 -24.39 35.67
CA LYS A 622 8.26 -25.17 36.46
C LYS A 622 9.47 -24.34 36.85
N ASP A 623 10.20 -24.83 37.83
CA ASP A 623 11.57 -24.42 38.07
C ASP A 623 12.51 -25.14 37.09
N ILE A 624 13.64 -24.53 36.78
CA ILE A 624 14.70 -25.18 35.99
C ILE A 624 15.95 -25.37 36.88
N LYS A 625 16.47 -24.28 37.48
CA LYS A 625 17.62 -24.36 38.40
C LYS A 625 17.28 -24.03 39.86
N PHE A 626 16.62 -22.90 40.10
CA PHE A 626 16.30 -22.43 41.44
C PHE A 626 14.87 -22.79 41.80
N THR A 627 14.68 -23.35 42.99
CA THR A 627 13.35 -23.75 43.46
C THR A 627 12.60 -22.53 43.98
N SER A 628 11.38 -22.30 43.48
CA SER A 628 10.52 -21.23 43.98
C SER A 628 9.08 -21.70 44.04
N LYS A 629 8.40 -21.35 45.13
CA LYS A 629 6.96 -21.53 45.25
C LYS A 629 6.28 -20.19 44.99
N VAL A 630 5.42 -20.13 43.97
CA VAL A 630 4.61 -18.94 43.68
C VAL A 630 3.15 -19.33 43.51
N ALA A 631 2.26 -18.40 43.82
CA ALA A 631 0.86 -18.50 43.46
C ALA A 631 0.70 -18.15 41.97
N HIS A 632 -0.31 -18.71 41.30
CA HIS A 632 -0.46 -18.62 39.85
C HIS A 632 -1.85 -18.11 39.47
N ALA A 633 -1.96 -17.51 38.27
CA ALA A 633 -3.24 -17.17 37.68
C ALA A 633 -3.27 -17.56 36.20
N ILE A 634 -4.35 -18.25 35.81
CA ILE A 634 -4.72 -18.44 34.40
C ILE A 634 -5.81 -17.41 34.09
N THR A 635 -5.61 -16.61 33.04
CA THR A 635 -6.56 -15.59 32.62
C THR A 635 -6.85 -15.71 31.13
N VAL A 636 -8.12 -15.71 30.74
CA VAL A 636 -8.60 -15.90 29.37
C VAL A 636 -9.56 -14.77 29.00
N VAL A 637 -9.36 -14.17 27.82
CA VAL A 637 -10.37 -13.35 27.15
C VAL A 637 -11.28 -14.30 26.39
N ALA A 638 -12.51 -14.43 26.87
CA ALA A 638 -13.51 -15.34 26.36
C ALA A 638 -14.59 -14.58 25.60
N LEU A 639 -14.94 -15.06 24.41
CA LEU A 639 -16.06 -14.59 23.60
C LEU A 639 -17.31 -15.38 23.95
N HIS A 640 -18.36 -14.70 24.41
CA HIS A 640 -19.67 -15.28 24.63
C HIS A 640 -20.44 -15.29 23.31
N ASP A 641 -20.61 -16.49 22.73
CA ASP A 641 -21.19 -16.68 21.40
C ASP A 641 -22.21 -17.84 21.41
N PRO A 642 -23.37 -17.67 22.08
CA PRO A 642 -24.38 -18.72 22.18
C PRO A 642 -25.09 -18.98 20.83
N ASP A 643 -25.11 -17.97 19.96
CA ASP A 643 -25.76 -18.00 18.65
C ASP A 643 -24.83 -18.49 17.52
N ASP A 644 -23.56 -18.77 17.85
CA ASP A 644 -22.52 -19.20 16.92
C ASP A 644 -22.30 -18.22 15.75
N LEU A 645 -22.32 -16.92 16.04
CA LEU A 645 -22.08 -15.83 15.07
C LEU A 645 -20.60 -15.71 14.67
N TRP A 646 -19.69 -16.30 15.45
CA TRP A 646 -18.25 -16.21 15.28
C TRP A 646 -17.60 -17.56 15.03
N ASP A 647 -16.84 -17.66 13.94
CA ASP A 647 -16.01 -18.83 13.68
C ASP A 647 -14.66 -18.63 14.37
N VAL A 648 -14.41 -19.37 15.46
CA VAL A 648 -13.16 -19.33 16.22
C VAL A 648 -12.46 -20.69 16.11
N GLN A 649 -11.21 -20.70 15.64
CA GLN A 649 -10.46 -21.93 15.41
C GLN A 649 -9.06 -21.88 16.01
N ILE A 650 -8.55 -23.05 16.40
CA ILE A 650 -7.18 -23.24 16.87
C ILE A 650 -6.37 -23.86 15.73
N PHE A 651 -5.31 -23.18 15.31
CA PHE A 651 -4.33 -23.68 14.36
C PHE A 651 -3.09 -24.12 15.12
N THR A 652 -2.47 -25.22 14.68
CA THR A 652 -1.31 -25.78 15.36
C THR A 652 -0.19 -26.10 14.39
N LYS A 653 1.05 -25.87 14.83
CA LYS A 653 2.26 -26.28 14.11
C LYS A 653 3.29 -26.75 15.13
N GLN A 654 3.98 -27.83 14.82
CA GLN A 654 4.99 -28.41 15.71
C GLN A 654 6.33 -28.59 15.00
N ALA A 655 7.39 -28.56 15.77
CA ALA A 655 8.74 -28.88 15.33
C ALA A 655 9.40 -29.75 16.40
N SER A 656 9.88 -30.93 16.01
CA SER A 656 10.54 -31.89 16.88
C SER A 656 11.90 -32.23 16.27
N ASP A 657 12.98 -31.94 17.01
CA ASP A 657 14.34 -32.16 16.51
C ASP A 657 15.36 -32.07 17.66
N ARG A 658 16.60 -32.49 17.40
CA ARG A 658 17.72 -32.32 18.33
C ARG A 658 18.44 -31.01 18.04
N ARG A 659 17.98 -29.93 18.67
CA ARG A 659 18.59 -28.59 18.55
C ARG A 659 18.56 -27.88 19.90
N SER A 660 19.40 -26.85 20.04
CA SER A 660 19.42 -26.06 21.26
C SER A 660 18.19 -25.14 21.38
N ARG A 661 17.57 -24.78 20.25
CA ARG A 661 16.46 -23.84 20.20
C ARG A 661 15.49 -24.12 19.05
N HIS A 662 14.19 -24.04 19.31
CA HIS A 662 13.14 -24.06 18.29
C HIS A 662 12.50 -22.68 18.14
N VAL A 663 12.19 -22.33 16.89
CA VAL A 663 11.39 -21.16 16.54
C VAL A 663 10.30 -21.64 15.58
N ILE A 664 9.04 -21.39 15.92
CA ILE A 664 7.91 -21.66 15.06
C ILE A 664 7.21 -20.36 14.75
N ALA A 665 7.10 -20.08 13.46
CA ALA A 665 6.19 -19.10 12.91
C ALA A 665 4.94 -19.81 12.38
N LEU A 666 3.76 -19.34 12.81
CA LEU A 666 2.46 -19.90 12.47
C LEU A 666 1.47 -18.79 12.13
N GLN A 667 0.90 -18.85 10.92
CA GLN A 667 -0.17 -17.96 10.48
C GLN A 667 -1.46 -18.77 10.28
N PRO A 668 -2.62 -18.31 10.78
CA PRO A 668 -3.91 -18.88 10.42
C PRO A 668 -4.11 -18.90 8.89
N PRO A 669 -4.67 -19.98 8.30
CA PRO A 669 -5.03 -20.03 6.90
C PRO A 669 -6.22 -19.10 6.60
N GLY A 670 -6.34 -18.69 5.34
CA GLY A 670 -7.52 -17.97 4.84
C GLY A 670 -7.67 -16.56 5.43
N ASP A 671 -8.87 -16.28 5.93
CA ASP A 671 -9.36 -14.97 6.35
C ASP A 671 -9.50 -14.82 7.88
N TYR A 672 -9.00 -15.79 8.64
CA TYR A 672 -9.00 -15.70 10.09
C TYR A 672 -8.11 -14.55 10.55
N LEU A 673 -8.69 -13.67 11.36
CA LEU A 673 -7.93 -12.71 12.12
C LEU A 673 -7.25 -13.43 13.29
N LEU A 674 -5.92 -13.33 13.36
CA LEU A 674 -5.14 -13.84 14.48
C LEU A 674 -5.45 -13.04 15.74
N THR A 675 -6.01 -13.68 16.76
CA THR A 675 -6.32 -13.05 18.05
C THR A 675 -5.44 -13.54 19.15
N GLY A 676 -5.26 -14.85 19.30
CA GLY A 676 -4.51 -15.42 20.40
C GLY A 676 -3.30 -16.23 19.94
N CYS A 677 -2.36 -16.42 20.87
CA CYS A 677 -1.28 -17.37 20.68
C CYS A 677 -1.06 -18.22 21.94
N GLY A 678 -0.45 -19.38 21.74
CA GLY A 678 -0.04 -20.29 22.80
C GLY A 678 1.16 -21.12 22.39
N GLY A 679 1.89 -21.62 23.38
CA GLY A 679 3.10 -22.41 23.18
C GLY A 679 3.15 -23.58 24.14
N GLU A 680 3.81 -24.65 23.73
CA GLU A 680 4.07 -25.82 24.55
C GLU A 680 5.42 -26.42 24.18
N VAL A 681 6.22 -26.75 25.20
CA VAL A 681 7.42 -27.58 25.05
C VAL A 681 7.22 -28.91 25.78
N ASP A 682 7.54 -30.02 25.13
CA ASP A 682 7.34 -31.38 25.68
C ASP A 682 8.39 -31.79 26.73
N VAL A 683 9.65 -31.35 26.58
CA VAL A 683 10.75 -31.73 27.49
C VAL A 683 10.68 -30.93 28.78
N PHE A 684 10.17 -31.61 29.80
CA PHE A 684 9.96 -31.05 31.12
C PHE A 684 11.24 -30.81 31.93
N GLU A 685 12.40 -31.34 31.52
CA GLU A 685 13.64 -31.18 32.30
C GLU A 685 14.30 -29.83 32.04
N ASN A 686 14.59 -29.46 30.78
CA ASN A 686 15.52 -28.34 30.54
C ASN A 686 14.98 -27.16 29.71
N ALA A 687 13.80 -27.26 29.09
CA ALA A 687 13.28 -26.21 28.20
C ALA A 687 12.14 -25.38 28.82
N ALA A 688 12.03 -24.12 28.40
CA ALA A 688 10.94 -23.19 28.70
C ALA A 688 10.63 -22.32 27.47
N LEU A 689 9.56 -21.51 27.55
CA LEU A 689 9.18 -20.58 26.49
C LEU A 689 9.89 -19.24 26.66
N GLN A 690 10.48 -18.75 25.58
CA GLN A 690 11.11 -17.43 25.49
C GLN A 690 10.21 -16.41 24.78
N ALA A 691 9.29 -16.88 23.92
CA ALA A 691 8.33 -16.03 23.24
C ALA A 691 6.99 -16.74 23.04
N CYS A 692 5.91 -15.99 23.26
CA CYS A 692 4.54 -16.27 22.88
C CYS A 692 3.89 -14.95 22.49
N GLY A 693 4.07 -14.54 21.24
CA GLY A 693 3.55 -13.27 20.75
C GLY A 693 3.43 -13.21 19.24
N PHE A 694 3.32 -11.99 18.70
CA PHE A 694 3.11 -11.74 17.28
C PHE A 694 4.39 -11.18 16.64
N ALA A 695 4.63 -11.48 15.38
CA ALA A 695 5.63 -10.79 14.57
C ALA A 695 5.18 -10.74 13.11
N GLN A 696 5.83 -9.90 12.31
CA GLN A 696 5.75 -9.95 10.86
C GLN A 696 6.53 -11.17 10.32
N PRO A 697 6.26 -11.60 9.08
CA PRO A 697 7.01 -12.65 8.38
C PRO A 697 8.53 -12.42 8.36
N ASP A 698 8.97 -11.16 8.28
CA ASP A 698 10.37 -10.74 8.28
C ASP A 698 10.98 -10.60 9.69
N GLY A 699 10.22 -10.94 10.73
CA GLY A 699 10.64 -10.87 12.13
C GLY A 699 10.53 -9.48 12.77
N ARG A 700 10.04 -8.46 12.05
CA ARG A 700 9.78 -7.13 12.62
C ARG A 700 8.47 -7.11 13.41
N PRO A 701 8.24 -6.12 14.29
CA PRO A 701 6.95 -5.94 14.95
C PRO A 701 5.87 -5.56 13.92
N PRO A 702 4.59 -5.91 14.15
CA PRO A 702 3.49 -5.47 13.31
C PRO A 702 3.41 -3.95 13.22
N ALA A 703 3.24 -3.38 12.02
CA ALA A 703 2.81 -2.00 11.88
C ALA A 703 1.30 -1.86 12.18
N ALA A 704 0.87 -0.69 12.66
CA ALA A 704 -0.51 -0.43 13.14
C ALA A 704 -1.64 -0.78 12.15
N TYR A 705 -1.34 -0.83 10.85
CA TYR A 705 -2.32 -1.08 9.79
C TYR A 705 -2.12 -2.40 9.04
N GLU A 706 -1.17 -3.23 9.46
CA GLU A 706 -0.83 -4.44 8.72
C GLU A 706 -1.66 -5.65 9.16
N ARG A 707 -2.37 -6.23 8.20
CA ARG A 707 -3.15 -7.48 8.37
C ARG A 707 -2.27 -8.74 8.52
N GLN A 708 -0.94 -8.60 8.45
CA GLN A 708 0.01 -9.71 8.36
C GLN A 708 0.76 -9.92 9.69
N CYS A 709 0.09 -10.54 10.66
CA CYS A 709 0.74 -11.06 11.85
C CYS A 709 0.85 -12.58 11.79
N GLN A 710 2.00 -13.11 12.18
CA GLN A 710 2.20 -14.51 12.49
C GLN A 710 2.44 -14.67 13.99
N VAL A 711 1.97 -15.78 14.55
CA VAL A 711 2.38 -16.21 15.88
C VAL A 711 3.84 -16.62 15.82
N VAL A 712 4.65 -16.12 16.74
CA VAL A 712 6.03 -16.55 16.96
C VAL A 712 6.13 -17.18 18.34
N ILE A 713 6.42 -18.48 18.35
CA ILE A 713 6.73 -19.23 19.56
C ILE A 713 8.21 -19.61 19.52
N ARG A 714 8.91 -19.41 20.63
CA ARG A 714 10.34 -19.74 20.79
C ARG A 714 10.55 -20.53 22.06
N SER A 715 11.32 -21.62 21.99
CA SER A 715 11.91 -22.21 23.19
C SER A 715 13.15 -21.41 23.62
N ALA A 716 13.45 -21.47 24.91
CA ALA A 716 14.71 -20.98 25.47
C ALA A 716 15.89 -21.77 24.90
N ASP A 717 17.07 -21.14 24.84
CA ASP A 717 18.26 -21.82 24.35
C ASP A 717 18.80 -22.79 25.40
N LEU A 718 18.99 -24.04 24.99
CA LEU A 718 19.52 -25.10 25.83
C LEU A 718 21.04 -25.07 25.78
N THR A 719 21.68 -25.24 26.94
CA THR A 719 23.15 -25.30 27.05
C THR A 719 23.76 -26.42 26.21
N ALA A 720 23.01 -27.50 25.96
CA ALA A 720 23.37 -28.55 25.01
C ALA A 720 22.15 -28.91 24.14
N PRO A 721 22.33 -29.18 22.83
CA PRO A 721 21.25 -29.64 21.96
C PRO A 721 20.61 -30.94 22.47
N SER A 722 19.33 -30.87 22.84
CA SER A 722 18.54 -32.03 23.27
C SER A 722 17.30 -32.21 22.38
N PRO A 723 16.85 -33.46 22.17
CA PRO A 723 15.61 -33.71 21.44
C PRO A 723 14.45 -33.11 22.25
N HIS A 724 13.72 -32.17 21.66
CA HIS A 724 12.46 -31.66 22.21
C HIS A 724 11.50 -31.24 21.10
N THR A 725 10.22 -31.17 21.45
CA THR A 725 9.14 -30.70 20.59
C THR A 725 8.67 -29.35 21.09
N LEU A 726 8.71 -28.35 20.20
CA LEU A 726 7.97 -27.12 20.38
C LEU A 726 6.67 -27.21 19.59
N LYS A 727 5.55 -26.88 20.21
CA LYS A 727 4.24 -26.76 19.56
C LYS A 727 3.71 -25.36 19.72
N ALA A 728 3.36 -24.74 18.59
CA ALA A 728 2.74 -23.43 18.51
C ALA A 728 1.24 -23.56 18.26
N TYR A 729 0.48 -22.71 18.93
CA TYR A 729 -0.96 -22.60 18.83
C TYR A 729 -1.31 -21.15 18.42
N ALA A 730 -2.19 -21.00 17.44
CA ALA A 730 -2.73 -19.71 17.01
C ALA A 730 -4.26 -19.77 17.07
N ILE A 731 -4.89 -18.75 17.65
CA ILE A 731 -6.35 -18.62 17.68
C ILE A 731 -6.76 -17.65 16.58
N GLY A 732 -7.51 -18.12 15.60
CA GLY A 732 -8.12 -17.27 14.59
C GLY A 732 -9.59 -17.02 14.88
N VAL A 733 -10.08 -15.81 14.57
CA VAL A 733 -11.51 -15.47 14.58
C VAL A 733 -11.93 -14.85 13.26
N ARG A 734 -13.16 -15.13 12.82
CA ARG A 734 -13.85 -14.37 11.75
C ARG A 734 -15.35 -14.36 12.01
N ALA A 735 -16.03 -13.33 11.51
CA ALA A 735 -17.50 -13.30 11.54
C ALA A 735 -18.05 -14.35 10.57
N ARG A 736 -19.02 -15.17 10.99
CA ARG A 736 -19.65 -16.15 10.08
C ARG A 736 -20.43 -15.50 8.95
N VAL A 737 -20.89 -14.27 9.15
CA VAL A 737 -21.54 -13.45 8.12
C VAL A 737 -20.58 -12.97 7.02
N GLY A 738 -19.27 -13.27 7.13
CA GLY A 738 -18.26 -12.92 6.14
C GLY A 738 -17.72 -11.51 6.27
N THR A 739 -18.20 -10.72 7.23
CA THR A 739 -17.72 -9.36 7.45
C THR A 739 -16.26 -9.35 7.90
N PRO A 740 -15.35 -8.68 7.18
CA PRO A 740 -13.94 -8.63 7.54
C PRO A 740 -13.72 -7.81 8.81
N LEU A 741 -12.80 -8.28 9.66
CA LEU A 741 -12.42 -7.60 10.89
C LEU A 741 -11.28 -6.61 10.63
N GLN A 742 -11.41 -5.39 11.17
CA GLN A 742 -10.38 -4.36 11.15
C GLN A 742 -9.59 -4.42 12.46
N ALA A 743 -8.42 -5.04 12.37
CA ALA A 743 -7.48 -5.16 13.47
C ALA A 743 -6.53 -3.97 13.56
N ASP A 744 -6.25 -3.55 14.79
CA ASP A 744 -5.21 -2.59 15.15
C ASP A 744 -4.18 -3.32 16.01
N TYR A 745 -2.99 -3.56 15.46
CA TYR A 745 -1.89 -4.19 16.19
C TYR A 745 -0.93 -3.13 16.71
N GLN A 746 -0.73 -3.11 18.02
CA GLN A 746 0.24 -2.22 18.67
C GLN A 746 1.32 -3.05 19.36
N TYR A 747 2.53 -2.50 19.42
CA TYR A 747 3.65 -3.12 20.11
C TYR A 747 4.38 -2.10 21.00
N TYR A 748 4.89 -2.60 22.12
CA TYR A 748 5.58 -1.82 23.14
C TYR A 748 6.94 -2.47 23.39
N ARG A 749 8.01 -1.73 23.08
CA ARG A 749 9.38 -2.19 23.30
C ARG A 749 9.91 -1.67 24.63
N PHE A 750 10.44 -2.58 25.42
CA PHE A 750 11.11 -2.31 26.69
C PHE A 750 12.59 -2.64 26.55
N GLY A 751 13.44 -1.72 27.01
CA GLY A 751 14.90 -1.89 26.97
C GLY A 751 15.38 -3.10 27.79
N ALA A 752 16.64 -3.46 27.62
CA ALA A 752 17.20 -4.66 28.22
C ALA A 752 17.30 -4.53 29.76
N VAL A 753 16.69 -5.47 30.50
CA VAL A 753 16.75 -5.57 31.97
C VAL A 753 16.78 -7.04 32.41
N SER A 754 17.21 -7.31 33.66
CA SER A 754 17.28 -8.67 34.21
C SER A 754 15.91 -9.27 34.55
N HIS A 755 14.95 -8.42 34.90
CA HIS A 755 13.58 -8.80 35.18
C HIS A 755 12.64 -7.81 34.53
N HIS A 756 11.65 -8.34 33.83
CA HIS A 756 10.55 -7.51 33.35
C HIS A 756 9.28 -7.83 34.12
N ASP A 757 8.56 -6.78 34.49
CA ASP A 757 7.17 -6.83 34.89
C ASP A 757 6.46 -5.64 34.22
N ARG A 758 5.80 -5.91 33.11
CA ARG A 758 5.23 -4.89 32.23
C ARG A 758 3.75 -5.14 32.05
N THR A 759 2.96 -4.11 32.26
CA THR A 759 1.53 -4.10 31.95
C THR A 759 1.29 -3.01 30.92
N VAL A 760 0.69 -3.35 29.77
CA VAL A 760 0.42 -2.42 28.68
C VAL A 760 -1.06 -2.38 28.37
N THR A 761 -1.63 -1.18 28.28
CA THR A 761 -2.98 -0.95 27.77
C THR A 761 -2.91 -0.68 26.27
N HIS A 762 -3.91 -1.10 25.51
CA HIS A 762 -4.03 -0.69 24.10
C HIS A 762 -4.39 0.79 24.06
N ALA A 763 -3.47 1.62 23.54
CA ALA A 763 -3.67 3.06 23.53
C ALA A 763 -4.65 3.44 22.42
N LEU A 764 -5.48 4.46 22.67
CA LEU A 764 -6.26 5.09 21.60
C LEU A 764 -5.32 5.54 20.48
N HIS A 765 -5.77 5.36 19.24
CA HIS A 765 -5.02 5.66 18.04
C HIS A 765 -4.27 7.01 18.17
N PRO A 766 -2.94 7.08 17.88
CA PRO A 766 -2.19 8.32 17.93
C PRO A 766 -2.86 9.32 16.99
N GLY A 767 -3.48 10.37 17.54
CA GLY A 767 -4.29 11.33 16.78
C GLY A 767 -5.62 11.72 17.43
N GLY A 768 -6.08 11.00 18.47
CA GLY A 768 -7.25 11.42 19.28
C GLY A 768 -8.60 11.34 18.57
N ASP A 769 -8.67 10.68 17.40
CA ASP A 769 -9.93 10.44 16.71
C ASP A 769 -10.76 9.40 17.46
N GLU A 770 -11.71 9.86 18.27
CA GLU A 770 -12.62 9.01 19.03
C GLU A 770 -13.52 8.15 18.13
N SER A 771 -13.64 8.44 16.84
CA SER A 771 -14.39 7.56 15.94
C SER A 771 -13.66 6.24 15.61
N ARG A 772 -12.37 6.13 15.98
CA ARG A 772 -11.52 4.95 15.75
C ARG A 772 -11.06 4.29 17.04
N ARG A 773 -11.86 4.33 18.11
CA ARG A 773 -11.50 3.61 19.35
C ARG A 773 -11.37 2.11 19.06
N SER A 774 -10.15 1.60 19.03
CA SER A 774 -9.87 0.17 19.02
C SER A 774 -9.97 -0.36 20.45
N THR A 775 -10.74 -1.44 20.64
CA THR A 775 -10.86 -2.08 21.96
C THR A 775 -9.99 -3.34 21.99
N MET A 776 -9.08 -3.41 22.97
CA MET A 776 -8.13 -4.53 23.12
C MET A 776 -8.87 -5.85 23.33
N ILE A 777 -8.59 -6.87 22.52
CA ILE A 777 -9.14 -8.22 22.68
C ILE A 777 -8.07 -9.28 22.95
N ALA A 778 -6.80 -8.93 22.74
CA ALA A 778 -5.70 -9.86 22.89
C ALA A 778 -4.33 -9.20 23.02
N GLY A 779 -3.32 -10.01 23.31
CA GLY A 779 -1.92 -9.60 23.36
C GLY A 779 -0.97 -10.79 23.38
N GLY A 780 0.31 -10.49 23.58
CA GLY A 780 1.38 -11.49 23.67
C GLY A 780 2.71 -10.83 24.02
N ALA A 781 3.74 -11.63 24.25
CA ALA A 781 5.06 -11.14 24.63
C ALA A 781 6.20 -11.95 23.99
N CYS A 782 7.23 -11.24 23.53
CA CYS A 782 8.43 -11.83 22.95
C CYS A 782 9.69 -11.19 23.56
N LEU A 783 10.65 -12.02 23.96
CA LEU A 783 12.00 -11.58 24.33
C LEU A 783 12.90 -11.55 23.08
N THR A 784 13.93 -10.69 23.09
CA THR A 784 14.85 -10.51 21.96
C THR A 784 15.86 -11.66 21.80
N ASP A 785 16.33 -11.85 20.57
CA ASP A 785 17.20 -12.99 20.19
C ASP A 785 18.63 -12.93 20.74
N GLN A 786 19.05 -11.80 21.30
CA GLN A 786 20.42 -11.62 21.81
C GLN A 786 20.65 -12.31 23.16
N ASP A 787 19.61 -12.84 23.81
CA ASP A 787 19.65 -13.22 25.22
C ASP A 787 19.31 -14.68 25.50
N MET A 788 20.33 -15.53 25.37
CA MET A 788 20.26 -17.00 25.46
C MET A 788 19.71 -17.52 26.80
N GLY A 789 19.81 -16.75 27.89
CA GLY A 789 19.45 -17.19 29.25
C GLY A 789 18.11 -16.66 29.79
N HIS A 790 17.29 -15.99 28.99
CA HIS A 790 16.05 -15.33 29.46
C HIS A 790 14.79 -16.09 29.08
N CYS A 791 13.85 -16.21 30.03
CA CYS A 791 12.63 -16.99 29.85
C CYS A 791 11.39 -16.23 30.35
N LEU A 792 10.24 -16.49 29.73
CA LEU A 792 8.96 -15.95 30.19
C LEU A 792 8.56 -16.58 31.52
N THR A 793 8.12 -15.73 32.44
CA THR A 793 7.48 -16.13 33.71
C THR A 793 5.97 -15.86 33.67
N GLY A 794 5.50 -15.15 32.64
CA GLY A 794 4.09 -14.88 32.44
C GLY A 794 3.80 -14.05 31.20
N SER A 795 2.63 -14.29 30.63
CA SER A 795 2.04 -13.48 29.56
C SER A 795 0.55 -13.74 29.62
N ARG A 796 -0.25 -12.76 30.05
CA ARG A 796 -1.70 -12.93 30.26
C ARG A 796 -2.49 -11.61 30.17
N PRO A 797 -3.79 -11.65 29.88
CA PRO A 797 -4.65 -10.49 30.03
C PRO A 797 -4.86 -10.14 31.51
N VAL A 798 -5.01 -8.85 31.80
CA VAL A 798 -5.35 -8.32 33.13
C VAL A 798 -6.39 -7.21 33.03
N VAL A 799 -7.24 -7.10 34.04
CA VAL A 799 -8.14 -5.96 34.21
C VAL A 799 -7.41 -4.94 35.06
N ALA A 800 -6.97 -3.84 34.47
CA ALA A 800 -6.42 -2.74 35.24
C ALA A 800 -7.59 -1.98 35.87
N ASN A 801 -7.57 -1.85 37.21
CA ASN A 801 -8.48 -0.95 37.88
C ASN A 801 -8.24 0.45 37.31
N ALA A 802 -9.24 1.03 36.66
CA ALA A 802 -9.21 2.44 36.27
C ALA A 802 -9.04 3.24 37.56
N ALA A 803 -7.82 3.70 37.83
CA ALA A 803 -7.53 4.47 39.02
C ALA A 803 -8.45 5.70 39.04
N ALA A 804 -9.34 5.74 40.04
CA ALA A 804 -10.18 6.87 40.42
C ALA A 804 -11.04 7.51 39.29
N GLY A 805 -12.26 7.00 39.05
CA GLY A 805 -13.22 7.77 38.23
C GLY A 805 -14.51 7.08 37.78
N GLY A 806 -14.77 5.81 38.09
CA GLY A 806 -16.00 5.13 37.65
C GLY A 806 -16.02 4.76 36.15
N ALA A 807 -14.90 4.91 35.43
CA ALA A 807 -14.74 4.42 34.07
C ALA A 807 -14.69 2.88 34.05
N ALA A 808 -15.24 2.27 33.00
CA ALA A 808 -15.16 0.83 32.74
C ALA A 808 -13.70 0.35 32.85
N GLY A 809 -13.49 -0.85 33.41
CA GLY A 809 -12.15 -1.42 33.62
C GLY A 809 -11.31 -1.38 32.35
N VAL A 810 -10.10 -0.83 32.43
CA VAL A 810 -9.20 -0.76 31.27
C VAL A 810 -8.50 -2.10 31.16
N TYR A 811 -8.67 -2.76 30.02
CA TYR A 811 -8.02 -4.04 29.75
C TYR A 811 -6.56 -3.81 29.33
N ALA A 812 -5.67 -4.63 29.90
CA ALA A 812 -4.25 -4.56 29.65
C ALA A 812 -3.66 -5.96 29.46
N TRP A 813 -2.45 -6.02 28.90
CA TRP A 813 -1.66 -7.24 28.82
C TRP A 813 -0.51 -7.18 29.81
N GLN A 814 -0.42 -8.15 30.72
CA GLN A 814 0.71 -8.31 31.62
C GLN A 814 1.70 -9.31 31.02
N ALA A 815 2.96 -8.92 30.94
CA ALA A 815 4.07 -9.75 30.51
C ALA A 815 5.21 -9.68 31.50
N THR A 816 5.73 -10.85 31.88
CA THR A 816 6.79 -10.99 32.86
C THR A 816 7.87 -11.95 32.39
N SER A 817 9.13 -11.61 32.67
CA SER A 817 10.29 -12.45 32.34
C SER A 817 11.43 -12.25 33.32
N LYS A 818 12.36 -13.21 33.33
CA LYS A 818 13.62 -13.11 34.08
C LYS A 818 14.73 -13.97 33.48
N ASP A 819 15.95 -13.73 33.94
CA ASP A 819 17.08 -14.61 33.68
C ASP A 819 16.94 -15.97 34.38
N HIS A 820 17.48 -17.00 33.74
CA HIS A 820 17.41 -18.38 34.18
C HIS A 820 18.51 -18.74 35.19
N GLU A 821 19.78 -18.40 34.88
CA GLU A 821 20.94 -18.83 35.67
C GLU A 821 21.99 -17.72 35.85
N LYS A 822 22.30 -17.00 34.77
CA LYS A 822 23.27 -15.90 34.78
C LYS A 822 22.49 -14.62 34.61
N VAL A 823 22.79 -13.65 35.48
CA VAL A 823 22.29 -12.27 35.34
C VAL A 823 22.64 -11.80 33.94
N GLN A 824 21.60 -11.69 33.12
CA GLN A 824 21.66 -11.23 31.76
C GLN A 824 20.57 -10.18 31.61
N ALA A 825 20.78 -9.14 30.83
CA ALA A 825 19.71 -8.21 30.49
C ALA A 825 19.06 -8.72 29.21
N SER A 826 17.73 -8.69 29.12
CA SER A 826 17.04 -8.94 27.85
C SER A 826 15.99 -7.88 27.57
N ALA A 827 15.78 -7.53 26.30
CA ALA A 827 14.70 -6.64 25.91
C ALA A 827 13.40 -7.43 25.70
N MET A 828 12.26 -6.80 25.98
CA MET A 828 10.94 -7.38 25.75
C MET A 828 10.12 -6.53 24.80
N THR A 829 9.41 -7.19 23.89
CA THR A 829 8.30 -6.58 23.15
C THR A 829 6.98 -7.19 23.63
N VAL A 830 6.06 -6.33 24.05
CA VAL A 830 4.68 -6.72 24.38
C VAL A 830 3.78 -6.24 23.25
N TYR A 831 2.86 -7.10 22.81
CA TYR A 831 1.94 -6.84 21.73
C TYR A 831 0.52 -6.76 22.27
N THR A 832 -0.29 -5.92 21.64
CA THR A 832 -1.73 -5.84 21.88
C THR A 832 -2.45 -5.80 20.54
N LEU A 833 -3.65 -6.36 20.51
CA LEU A 833 -4.55 -6.34 19.36
C LEU A 833 -5.87 -5.76 19.80
N GLY A 834 -6.35 -4.76 19.08
CA GLY A 834 -7.71 -4.23 19.19
C GLY A 834 -8.51 -4.38 17.90
N LEU A 835 -9.83 -4.23 18.01
CA LEU A 835 -10.74 -4.15 16.86
C LEU A 835 -11.38 -2.77 16.79
N SER A 836 -11.47 -2.20 15.59
CA SER A 836 -12.03 -0.85 15.37
C SER A 836 -13.39 -0.83 14.68
N ASN A 837 -13.79 -1.92 14.02
CA ASN A 837 -15.08 -2.00 13.32
C ASN A 837 -16.12 -2.90 14.00
N VAL A 838 -15.84 -3.37 15.22
CA VAL A 838 -16.71 -4.27 16.00
C VAL A 838 -17.10 -3.59 17.29
N GLU A 839 -18.40 -3.56 17.58
CA GLU A 839 -18.87 -3.16 18.91
C GLU A 839 -18.46 -4.22 19.94
N ILE A 840 -17.65 -3.83 20.92
CA ILE A 840 -17.20 -4.73 21.99
C ILE A 840 -17.96 -4.41 23.27
N VAL A 841 -18.75 -5.37 23.74
CA VAL A 841 -19.49 -5.31 24.99
C VAL A 841 -18.78 -6.19 26.01
N TRP A 842 -18.20 -5.59 27.04
CA TRP A 842 -17.59 -6.32 28.13
C TRP A 842 -18.64 -6.75 29.15
N GLU A 843 -18.73 -8.05 29.39
CA GLU A 843 -19.63 -8.65 30.35
C GLU A 843 -18.90 -9.00 31.65
N ALA A 844 -19.65 -9.03 32.75
CA ALA A 844 -19.16 -9.61 33.98
C ALA A 844 -18.82 -11.10 33.75
N PRO A 845 -17.69 -11.61 34.28
CA PRO A 845 -17.37 -13.01 34.13
C PRO A 845 -18.44 -13.87 34.81
N PRO A 846 -18.88 -14.96 34.17
CA PRO A 846 -19.80 -15.91 34.81
C PRO A 846 -19.15 -16.50 36.07
N ALA A 847 -19.96 -16.84 37.07
CA ALA A 847 -19.49 -17.54 38.25
C ALA A 847 -18.83 -18.87 37.81
N LEU A 848 -17.57 -19.06 38.19
CA LEU A 848 -16.87 -20.33 38.00
C LEU A 848 -17.41 -21.31 39.03
N GLY A 849 -18.12 -22.33 38.57
CA GLY A 849 -18.67 -23.41 39.41
C GLY A 849 -17.65 -24.43 39.87
#